data_AF-A0A445CSY2-F1
#
_entry.id   AF-A0A445CSY2-F1
#
_cell.length_a   1.000
_cell.length_b   1.000
_cell.length_c   1.000
_cell.angle_alpha   90.00
_cell.angle_beta   90.00
_cell.angle_gamma   90.00
#
_symmetry.space_group_name_H-M   'P 1'
#
loop_
_entity.id
_entity.type
_entity.pdbx_description
1 polymer ?
#
loop_
_entity_poly.entity_id
_entity_poly.type
_entity_poly.pdbx_seq_one_letter_code
_entity_poly.pdbx_strand_id
1 'polypeptide(L)'
;MELAVKVAEAVHVLNHDTQSCNRVAANQWLVQFQQTHAAWDVATAILTADRRHNPLPSNFEVEFFAAQILKRKIQNEGYLLQLEAKDALLNALLVAVRRFSTGPPQLLTQICLALSALVLQVVAHGNPIQQLFYSLQNLQSQDNGNIAVLEMLTVLPEEVVDNERPDSKISSLQKSHYTQELLLHTPMVLDFLLQQSELSFDGSVQQHERNRKILRCLLSWVRAGCFSEISQGTLPAHPLLNFVFNSLQVPSSFDLAVEVLIELVSRHEGVPQGLLCRVHYLKEVLLLPALTRGDMKIIGGLACLLSEIGQAAPSLIVEASPEALALADALLRSSLASYILCLDEDGAKHRKHVEETFSPVFSALLDSLLLRSQVDDSTYNDDRRVIELPDGLVHFRMNLVELFVDICHLLGSSIFIQKLFIAGWASPNLPIPWKEVESKLFALNAAADVIIQNGQSFDFSMVMQIVTMLSTKPSDGLKGFNCIVYRSLAEVIGSYSKWISSFKENFRPLLLFLAIGISEPLSSNACASTLRKVCEDASIVIYEPSNLEVLMWIGEGLDKWHLSMEDEEEVMNAISLILSSVPNRELKSNLLARFLSSSYEAIGKLVDPETSHSLKQSPASYMQVLNAASRGLHRMGTVFNHLSISAVAEPAADDSILSLLRVFWPILEKVFSSEHMESSNLSMAACRALSLAIQSSGQHFATLLPKVLDWLSTNFVLYQSHEYYIRTASIVIEEFGHREEYGPLFVTTFERFTHAASVMALTSSYVCDQEPDLVEAYTNFASTFIRSCNKDALSSCGSLLEVSIQKAAICCTAMHRGAALAAMSYLSCFLDVGLVTLLEHRSFNATTIHVISHSGEGLVSNVVYALLGVSAMSRVHKCATILQQLAAICTLSERTTLKSILCWQTLHGWLQSAVQALPAEYLNHGEAETLVPLWSKALVDAAADYLESKNSNGLKSNYGHMQGKGGRVLKRLVREFADSHRNIPNLT
;
A
#
# COMPACT_ATOMS: atom_id res chain seq x y z
N MET A 1 -51.35 10.06 18.55
CA MET A 1 -51.27 9.67 19.97
C MET A 1 -51.04 8.16 20.12
N GLU A 2 -51.88 7.31 19.54
CA GLU A 2 -51.71 5.84 19.58
C GLU A 2 -50.35 5.36 19.05
N LEU A 3 -49.86 5.95 17.95
CA LEU A 3 -48.55 5.56 17.36
C LEU A 3 -47.36 5.91 18.27
N ALA A 4 -47.44 7.00 19.04
CA ALA A 4 -46.38 7.39 19.98
C ALA A 4 -46.27 6.40 21.16
N VAL A 5 -47.40 5.84 21.59
CA VAL A 5 -47.43 4.77 22.61
C VAL A 5 -46.77 3.50 22.08
N LYS A 6 -47.07 3.09 20.84
CA LYS A 6 -46.42 1.92 20.20
C LYS A 6 -44.91 2.11 20.05
N VAL A 7 -44.46 3.32 19.73
CA VAL A 7 -43.01 3.65 19.69
C VAL A 7 -42.40 3.51 21.08
N ALA A 8 -43.05 4.04 22.12
CA ALA A 8 -42.55 3.92 23.49
C ALA A 8 -42.46 2.46 23.96
N GLU A 9 -43.45 1.64 23.64
CA GLU A 9 -43.45 0.20 23.92
C GLU A 9 -42.33 -0.54 23.18
N ALA A 10 -42.15 -0.26 21.88
CA ALA A 10 -41.10 -0.89 21.08
C ALA A 10 -39.69 -0.49 21.56
N VAL A 11 -39.46 0.77 21.95
CA VAL A 11 -38.19 1.22 22.54
C VAL A 11 -37.92 0.51 23.88
N HIS A 12 -38.95 0.39 24.72
CA HIS A 12 -38.83 -0.34 25.99
C HIS A 12 -38.49 -1.82 25.78
N VAL A 13 -39.13 -2.49 24.81
CA VAL A 13 -38.81 -3.88 24.44
C VAL A 13 -37.37 -3.99 23.93
N LEU A 14 -36.92 -3.07 23.08
CA LEU A 14 -35.56 -3.08 22.53
C LEU A 14 -34.48 -3.03 23.64
N ASN A 15 -34.68 -2.20 24.66
CA ASN A 15 -33.67 -1.95 25.71
C ASN A 15 -33.77 -2.89 26.92
N HIS A 16 -34.96 -3.40 27.24
CA HIS A 16 -35.20 -4.11 28.51
C HIS A 16 -35.73 -5.55 28.37
N ASP A 17 -36.13 -6.01 27.18
CA ASP A 17 -36.62 -7.38 27.02
C ASP A 17 -35.48 -8.41 27.12
N THR A 18 -35.66 -9.40 27.99
CA THR A 18 -34.71 -10.50 28.20
C THR A 18 -34.55 -11.40 26.98
N GLN A 19 -35.54 -11.49 26.10
CA GLN A 19 -35.55 -12.34 24.91
C GLN A 19 -34.95 -11.61 23.70
N SER A 20 -33.91 -12.19 23.08
CA SER A 20 -33.25 -11.60 21.90
C SER A 20 -34.17 -11.50 20.68
N CYS A 21 -35.09 -12.45 20.49
CA CYS A 21 -36.04 -12.43 19.37
C CYS A 21 -36.98 -11.22 19.42
N ASN A 22 -37.49 -10.84 20.60
CA ASN A 22 -38.35 -9.67 20.78
C ASN A 22 -37.59 -8.37 20.53
N ARG A 23 -36.34 -8.28 20.99
CA ARG A 23 -35.46 -7.12 20.72
C ARG A 23 -35.20 -6.94 19.22
N VAL A 24 -34.97 -8.03 18.50
CA VAL A 24 -34.79 -7.99 17.03
C VAL A 24 -36.08 -7.55 16.33
N ALA A 25 -37.23 -8.09 16.72
CA ALA A 25 -38.52 -7.70 16.15
C ALA A 25 -38.85 -6.22 16.41
N ALA A 26 -38.59 -5.74 17.64
CA ALA A 26 -38.74 -4.33 18.00
C ALA A 26 -37.79 -3.43 17.18
N ASN A 27 -36.51 -3.82 17.02
CA ASN A 27 -35.57 -3.07 16.19
C ASN A 27 -36.02 -3.00 14.72
N GLN A 28 -36.45 -4.12 14.13
CA GLN A 28 -36.94 -4.17 12.76
C GLN A 28 -38.15 -3.25 12.56
N TRP A 29 -39.10 -3.28 13.49
CA TRP A 29 -40.26 -2.40 13.46
C TRP A 29 -39.87 -0.93 13.59
N LEU A 30 -38.93 -0.60 14.50
CA LEU A 30 -38.43 0.77 14.67
C LEU A 30 -37.67 1.28 13.44
N VAL A 31 -36.91 0.42 12.75
CA VAL A 31 -36.23 0.75 11.49
C VAL A 31 -37.25 1.02 10.38
N GLN A 32 -38.31 0.20 10.27
CA GLN A 32 -39.40 0.44 9.33
C GLN A 32 -40.13 1.75 9.65
N PHE A 33 -40.42 2.00 10.93
CA PHE A 33 -41.05 3.23 11.39
C PHE A 33 -40.21 4.47 11.02
N GLN A 34 -38.88 4.43 11.15
CA GLN A 34 -37.98 5.52 10.77
C GLN A 34 -38.15 5.95 9.29
N GLN A 35 -38.51 5.03 8.40
CA GLN A 35 -38.71 5.32 6.98
C GLN A 35 -40.09 5.94 6.68
N THR A 36 -41.03 5.93 7.63
CA THR A 36 -42.38 6.47 7.43
C THR A 36 -42.43 8.00 7.58
N HIS A 37 -43.42 8.63 6.94
CA HIS A 37 -43.69 10.07 7.14
C HIS A 37 -44.15 10.38 8.57
N ALA A 38 -44.88 9.45 9.22
CA ALA A 38 -45.39 9.62 10.59
C ALA A 38 -44.27 9.80 11.63
N ALA A 39 -43.04 9.38 11.32
CA ALA A 39 -41.89 9.54 12.20
C ALA A 39 -41.56 11.02 12.49
N TRP A 40 -41.80 11.93 11.54
CA TRP A 40 -41.60 13.37 11.74
C TRP A 40 -42.50 13.91 12.86
N ASP A 41 -43.81 13.67 12.74
CA ASP A 41 -44.81 14.20 13.68
C ASP A 41 -44.69 13.55 15.06
N VAL A 42 -44.47 12.23 15.10
CA VAL A 42 -44.39 11.49 16.37
C VAL A 42 -43.14 11.85 17.15
N ALA A 43 -41.97 11.92 16.50
CA ALA A 43 -40.74 12.31 17.18
C ALA A 43 -40.80 13.76 17.67
N THR A 44 -41.35 14.67 16.85
CA THR A 44 -41.54 16.09 17.24
C THR A 44 -42.49 16.22 18.43
N ALA A 45 -43.61 15.48 18.42
CA ALA A 45 -44.57 15.47 19.53
C ALA A 45 -43.97 14.93 20.83
N ILE A 46 -43.13 13.88 20.77
CA ILE A 46 -42.45 13.32 21.95
C ILE A 46 -41.55 14.38 22.60
N LEU A 47 -40.76 15.11 21.80
CA LEU A 47 -39.82 16.11 22.30
C LEU A 47 -40.50 17.40 22.80
N THR A 48 -41.65 17.77 22.24
CA THR A 48 -42.36 19.03 22.56
C THR A 48 -43.51 18.88 23.55
N ALA A 49 -43.94 17.66 23.88
CA ALA A 49 -45.08 17.42 24.78
C ALA A 49 -44.90 18.05 26.18
N ASP A 50 -45.92 18.78 26.64
CA ASP A 50 -45.94 19.38 27.96
C ASP A 50 -46.16 18.32 29.06
N ARG A 51 -45.32 18.35 30.11
CA ARG A 51 -45.34 17.41 31.25
C ARG A 51 -46.68 17.40 32.00
N ARG A 52 -47.48 18.46 31.88
CA ARG A 52 -48.72 18.64 32.65
C ARG A 52 -49.94 17.90 32.06
N HIS A 53 -49.89 17.47 30.80
CA HIS A 53 -51.09 17.00 30.08
C HIS A 53 -50.93 15.65 29.37
N ASN A 54 -49.84 14.91 29.56
CA ASN A 54 -49.59 13.65 28.85
C ASN A 54 -49.41 12.45 29.81
N PRO A 55 -50.06 11.29 29.58
CA PRO A 55 -49.95 10.10 30.43
C PRO A 55 -48.73 9.20 30.14
N LEU A 56 -47.84 9.61 29.22
CA LEU A 56 -46.60 8.88 28.95
C LEU A 56 -45.57 9.18 30.07
N PRO A 57 -45.02 8.17 30.78
CA PRO A 57 -43.92 8.40 31.71
C PRO A 57 -42.74 9.01 30.95
N SER A 58 -42.10 10.05 31.51
CA SER A 58 -40.91 10.66 30.92
C SER A 58 -39.77 9.64 30.90
N ASN A 59 -39.62 8.92 29.79
CA ASN A 59 -38.60 7.92 29.61
C ASN A 59 -37.50 8.50 28.72
N PHE A 60 -36.32 8.71 29.31
CA PHE A 60 -35.13 9.23 28.62
C PHE A 60 -34.84 8.46 27.33
N GLU A 61 -35.03 7.15 27.31
CA GLU A 61 -34.76 6.31 26.14
C GLU A 61 -35.67 6.65 24.95
N VAL A 62 -36.95 6.95 25.22
CA VAL A 62 -37.93 7.30 24.18
C VAL A 62 -37.67 8.72 23.67
N GLU A 63 -37.34 9.65 24.57
CA GLU A 63 -36.96 11.01 24.20
C GLU A 63 -35.65 11.03 23.38
N PHE A 64 -34.67 10.22 23.76
CA PHE A 64 -33.39 10.07 23.06
C PHE A 64 -33.58 9.44 21.67
N PHE A 65 -34.37 8.38 21.58
CA PHE A 65 -34.73 7.77 20.31
C PHE A 65 -35.43 8.77 19.37
N ALA A 66 -36.37 9.56 19.89
CA ALA A 66 -37.05 10.61 19.10
C ALA A 66 -36.06 11.66 18.55
N ALA A 67 -35.11 12.12 19.36
CA ALA A 67 -34.06 13.04 18.92
C ALA A 67 -33.16 12.43 17.82
N GLN A 68 -32.77 11.16 17.96
CA GLN A 68 -31.98 10.45 16.96
C GLN A 68 -32.72 10.27 15.62
N ILE A 69 -34.02 9.94 15.67
CA ILE A 69 -34.85 9.85 14.46
C ILE A 69 -34.87 11.18 13.74
N LEU A 70 -35.15 12.28 14.45
CA LEU A 70 -35.24 13.59 13.82
C LEU A 70 -33.92 13.97 13.17
N LYS A 71 -32.78 13.81 13.88
CA LYS A 71 -31.45 14.03 13.29
C LYS A 71 -31.28 13.27 11.97
N ARG A 72 -31.51 11.96 11.98
CA ARG A 72 -31.31 11.09 10.81
C ARG A 72 -32.26 11.44 9.66
N LYS A 73 -33.53 11.71 9.95
CA LYS A 73 -34.52 12.07 8.93
C LYS A 73 -34.23 13.44 8.33
N ILE A 74 -33.79 14.42 9.12
CA ILE A 74 -33.32 15.71 8.63
C ILE A 74 -32.16 15.48 7.67
N GLN A 75 -31.09 14.81 8.09
CA GLN A 75 -29.91 14.56 7.25
C GLN A 75 -30.25 13.83 5.94
N ASN A 76 -31.17 12.85 5.96
CA ASN A 76 -31.48 12.01 4.79
C ASN A 76 -32.57 12.56 3.86
N GLU A 77 -33.62 13.15 4.41
CA GLU A 77 -34.87 13.50 3.72
C GLU A 77 -35.24 14.99 3.86
N GLY A 78 -34.54 15.77 4.70
CA GLY A 78 -34.98 17.13 5.04
C GLY A 78 -34.93 18.13 3.87
N TYR A 79 -34.22 17.84 2.78
CA TYR A 79 -34.32 18.62 1.53
C TYR A 79 -35.69 18.50 0.86
N LEU A 80 -36.47 17.44 1.13
CA LEU A 80 -37.82 17.22 0.61
C LEU A 80 -38.89 18.03 1.36
N LEU A 81 -38.58 18.56 2.55
CA LEU A 81 -39.54 19.31 3.36
C LEU A 81 -39.82 20.70 2.74
N GLN A 82 -41.09 21.09 2.74
CA GLN A 82 -41.51 22.46 2.39
C GLN A 82 -41.00 23.47 3.42
N LEU A 83 -40.84 24.74 3.01
CA LEU A 83 -40.28 25.79 3.86
C LEU A 83 -41.07 25.99 5.16
N GLU A 84 -42.40 26.03 5.09
CA GLU A 84 -43.27 26.16 6.28
C GLU A 84 -43.10 25.01 7.29
N ALA A 85 -42.90 23.79 6.78
CA ALA A 85 -42.65 22.62 7.62
C ALA A 85 -41.26 22.67 8.28
N LYS A 86 -40.26 23.23 7.58
CA LYS A 86 -38.93 23.48 8.15
C LYS A 86 -38.98 24.51 9.27
N ASP A 87 -39.72 25.60 9.10
CA ASP A 87 -39.88 26.64 10.13
C ASP A 87 -40.64 26.13 11.36
N ALA A 88 -41.69 25.32 11.15
CA ALA A 88 -42.41 24.68 12.24
C ALA A 88 -41.50 23.72 13.04
N LEU A 89 -40.69 22.92 12.34
CA LEU A 89 -39.76 21.99 12.97
C LEU A 89 -38.61 22.71 13.69
N LEU A 90 -38.11 23.82 13.13
CA LEU A 90 -37.10 24.67 13.77
C LEU A 90 -37.60 25.18 15.13
N ASN A 91 -38.81 25.75 15.15
CA ASN A 91 -39.43 26.23 16.39
C ASN A 91 -39.66 25.09 17.39
N ALA A 92 -40.10 23.92 16.93
CA ALA A 92 -40.30 22.75 17.79
C ALA A 92 -38.99 22.26 18.43
N LEU A 93 -37.90 22.21 17.66
CA LEU A 93 -36.57 21.85 18.17
C LEU A 93 -36.03 22.90 19.14
N LEU A 94 -36.24 24.20 18.90
CA LEU A 94 -35.85 25.25 19.85
C LEU A 94 -36.60 25.12 21.19
N VAL A 95 -37.89 24.78 21.15
CA VAL A 95 -38.68 24.47 22.36
C VAL A 95 -38.11 23.24 23.08
N ALA A 96 -37.73 22.19 22.34
CA ALA A 96 -37.10 21.01 22.91
C ALA A 96 -35.74 21.32 23.56
N VAL A 97 -34.86 22.09 22.89
CA VAL A 97 -33.57 22.55 23.43
C VAL A 97 -33.78 23.29 24.76
N ARG A 98 -34.76 24.20 24.82
CA ARG A 98 -35.11 24.91 26.05
C ARG A 98 -35.55 23.95 27.16
N ARG A 99 -36.46 23.02 26.84
CA ARG A 99 -37.00 22.03 27.79
C ARG A 99 -35.90 21.13 28.37
N PHE A 100 -34.94 20.71 27.56
CA PHE A 100 -33.91 19.76 27.95
C PHE A 100 -32.58 20.43 28.37
N SER A 101 -32.55 21.75 28.52
CA SER A 101 -31.39 22.52 29.02
C SER A 101 -30.89 22.06 30.41
N THR A 102 -31.81 21.62 31.28
CA THR A 102 -31.51 21.02 32.59
C THR A 102 -31.70 19.50 32.60
N GLY A 103 -31.84 18.88 31.42
CA GLY A 103 -32.06 17.45 31.25
C GLY A 103 -30.75 16.67 31.08
N PRO A 104 -30.83 15.37 30.72
CA PRO A 104 -29.66 14.56 30.43
C PRO A 104 -28.82 15.16 29.28
N PRO A 105 -27.50 15.33 29.44
CA PRO A 105 -26.67 16.04 28.46
C PRO A 105 -26.69 15.35 27.09
N GLN A 106 -26.69 14.01 27.06
CA GLN A 106 -26.72 13.22 25.84
C GLN A 106 -27.96 13.51 24.97
N LEU A 107 -29.12 13.74 25.60
CA LEU A 107 -30.35 14.09 24.90
C LEU A 107 -30.27 15.50 24.32
N LEU A 108 -29.77 16.46 25.10
CA LEU A 108 -29.56 17.82 24.64
C LEU A 108 -28.62 17.86 23.42
N THR A 109 -27.50 17.15 23.46
CA THR A 109 -26.58 17.02 22.33
C THR A 109 -27.29 16.50 21.07
N GLN A 110 -28.10 15.43 21.17
CA GLN A 110 -28.83 14.90 20.02
C GLN A 110 -29.84 15.88 19.44
N ILE A 111 -30.55 16.64 20.29
CA ILE A 111 -31.49 17.68 19.84
C ILE A 111 -30.73 18.82 19.17
N CYS A 112 -29.60 19.28 19.72
CA CYS A 112 -28.76 20.32 19.13
C CYS A 112 -28.14 19.87 17.79
N LEU A 113 -27.77 18.59 17.64
CA LEU A 113 -27.32 18.03 16.36
C LEU A 113 -28.44 17.99 15.32
N ALA A 114 -29.66 17.57 15.71
CA ALA A 114 -30.83 17.62 14.83
C ALA A 114 -31.15 19.05 14.38
N LEU A 115 -31.07 20.01 15.31
CA LEU A 115 -31.25 21.43 15.02
C LEU A 115 -30.18 21.97 14.07
N SER A 116 -28.90 21.63 14.30
CA SER A 116 -27.79 22.02 13.41
C SER A 116 -28.00 21.49 11.99
N ALA A 117 -28.33 20.20 11.86
CA ALA A 117 -28.62 19.58 10.57
C ALA A 117 -29.79 20.26 9.83
N LEU A 118 -30.82 20.71 10.57
CA LEU A 118 -31.96 21.41 9.98
C LEU A 118 -31.56 22.79 9.45
N VAL A 119 -30.83 23.56 10.27
CA VAL A 119 -30.33 24.90 9.92
C VAL A 119 -29.51 24.86 8.63
N LEU A 120 -28.67 23.84 8.46
CA LEU A 120 -27.84 23.66 7.25
C LEU A 120 -28.63 23.24 6.00
N GLN A 121 -29.93 22.91 6.12
CA GLN A 121 -30.80 22.53 4.99
C GLN A 121 -31.83 23.60 4.60
N VAL A 122 -31.90 24.71 5.33
CA VAL A 122 -32.77 25.86 5.02
C VAL A 122 -32.03 26.78 4.04
N VAL A 123 -31.88 26.35 2.78
CA VAL A 123 -30.98 27.01 1.81
C VAL A 123 -31.69 27.91 0.80
N ALA A 124 -32.95 28.26 0.99
CA ALA A 124 -33.61 29.09 -0.03
C ALA A 124 -33.14 30.56 0.04
N HIS A 125 -33.37 31.33 1.13
CA HIS A 125 -33.22 32.80 1.04
C HIS A 125 -32.88 33.57 2.36
N GLY A 126 -32.10 33.04 3.32
CA GLY A 126 -31.66 33.93 4.41
C GLY A 126 -30.81 33.30 5.51
N ASN A 127 -29.50 33.55 5.48
CA ASN A 127 -28.52 33.39 6.56
C ASN A 127 -29.05 32.59 7.78
N PRO A 128 -29.17 31.26 7.64
CA PRO A 128 -29.85 30.43 8.64
C PRO A 128 -29.06 30.32 9.96
N ILE A 129 -27.73 30.43 9.90
CA ILE A 129 -26.88 30.46 11.10
C ILE A 129 -27.11 31.78 11.83
N GLN A 130 -27.20 32.90 11.11
CA GLN A 130 -27.50 34.20 11.71
C GLN A 130 -28.85 34.18 12.46
N GLN A 131 -29.89 33.57 11.88
CA GLN A 131 -31.20 33.41 12.51
C GLN A 131 -31.14 32.53 13.78
N LEU A 132 -30.34 31.46 13.75
CA LEU A 132 -30.08 30.64 14.92
C LEU A 132 -29.41 31.47 16.03
N PHE A 133 -28.41 32.29 15.72
CA PHE A 133 -27.74 33.14 16.71
C PHE A 133 -28.69 34.15 17.38
N TYR A 134 -29.64 34.74 16.65
CA TYR A 134 -30.69 35.56 17.26
C TYR A 134 -31.57 34.76 18.22
N SER A 135 -31.90 33.52 17.88
CA SER A 135 -32.67 32.62 18.74
C SER A 135 -31.88 32.21 20.00
N LEU A 136 -30.57 32.01 19.87
CA LEU A 136 -29.68 31.69 20.99
C LEU A 136 -29.56 32.85 21.98
N GLN A 137 -29.49 34.10 21.53
CA GLN A 137 -29.50 35.27 22.43
C GLN A 137 -30.78 35.34 23.28
N ASN A 138 -31.93 35.02 22.68
CA ASN A 138 -33.19 34.94 23.42
C ASN A 138 -33.17 33.81 24.47
N LEU A 139 -32.54 32.68 24.16
CA LEU A 139 -32.37 31.56 25.09
C LEU A 139 -31.41 31.90 26.24
N GLN A 140 -30.34 32.68 26.00
CA GLN A 140 -29.40 33.13 27.05
C GLN A 140 -30.09 33.94 28.16
N SER A 141 -31.15 34.70 27.82
CA SER A 141 -31.88 35.54 28.78
C SER A 141 -32.74 34.77 29.80
N GLN A 142 -32.76 33.44 29.73
CA GLN A 142 -33.61 32.57 30.54
C GLN A 142 -32.79 31.70 31.51
N ASP A 143 -33.41 31.25 32.60
CA ASP A 143 -32.76 30.40 33.59
C ASP A 143 -32.17 29.13 32.96
N ASN A 144 -30.87 28.89 33.19
CA ASN A 144 -30.07 27.78 32.64
C ASN A 144 -29.93 27.73 31.11
N GLY A 145 -30.33 28.79 30.38
CA GLY A 145 -30.21 28.87 28.93
C GLY A 145 -28.76 28.77 28.42
N ASN A 146 -27.79 29.21 29.21
CA ASN A 146 -26.36 29.15 28.86
C ASN A 146 -25.84 27.72 28.62
N ILE A 147 -26.42 26.70 29.28
CA ILE A 147 -26.02 25.30 29.07
C ILE A 147 -26.42 24.84 27.67
N ALA A 148 -27.66 25.13 27.27
CA ALA A 148 -28.18 24.82 25.94
C ALA A 148 -27.44 25.60 24.85
N VAL A 149 -27.12 26.87 25.11
CA VAL A 149 -26.36 27.71 24.16
C VAL A 149 -24.94 27.17 24.00
N LEU A 150 -24.25 26.81 25.08
CA LEU A 150 -22.91 26.23 25.01
C LEU A 150 -22.90 24.90 24.24
N GLU A 151 -23.90 24.04 24.47
CA GLU A 151 -24.02 22.79 23.72
C GLU A 151 -24.27 23.04 22.23
N MET A 152 -25.18 23.97 21.89
CA MET A 152 -25.47 24.34 20.51
C MET A 152 -24.24 24.90 19.80
N LEU A 153 -23.50 25.80 20.47
CA LEU A 153 -22.25 26.36 19.95
C LEU A 153 -21.15 25.30 19.84
N THR A 154 -21.21 24.21 20.59
CA THR A 154 -20.25 23.10 20.47
C THR A 154 -20.55 22.24 19.24
N VAL A 155 -21.81 21.87 19.02
CA VAL A 155 -22.16 20.91 17.94
C VAL A 155 -22.34 21.55 16.56
N LEU A 156 -22.69 22.84 16.49
CA LEU A 156 -22.93 23.53 15.23
C LEU A 156 -21.69 23.54 14.32
N PRO A 157 -20.49 23.93 14.80
CA PRO A 157 -19.28 23.87 13.98
C PRO A 157 -18.90 22.43 13.61
N GLU A 158 -19.09 21.46 14.52
CA GLU A 158 -18.83 20.04 14.24
C GLU A 158 -19.68 19.55 13.05
N GLU A 159 -20.97 19.89 12.97
CA GLU A 159 -21.83 19.50 11.85
C GLU A 159 -21.50 20.27 10.55
N VAL A 160 -21.01 21.52 10.63
CA VAL A 160 -20.52 22.25 9.43
C VAL A 160 -19.28 21.57 8.87
N VAL A 161 -18.31 21.21 9.72
CA VAL A 161 -17.04 20.58 9.34
C VAL A 161 -17.24 19.11 8.91
N ASP A 162 -18.07 18.32 9.59
CA ASP A 162 -18.32 16.92 9.20
C ASP A 162 -19.01 16.80 7.82
N ASN A 163 -19.79 17.81 7.42
CA ASN A 163 -20.34 17.91 6.07
C ASN A 163 -19.28 18.26 5.01
N GLU A 164 -18.02 18.56 5.35
CA GLU A 164 -16.94 18.80 4.38
C GLU A 164 -16.36 17.51 3.77
N ARG A 165 -16.73 16.33 4.28
CA ARG A 165 -16.33 15.03 3.71
C ARG A 165 -16.88 14.85 2.27
N PRO A 166 -16.15 14.17 1.37
CA PRO A 166 -16.50 14.07 -0.06
C PRO A 166 -17.83 13.34 -0.35
N ASP A 167 -18.39 12.62 0.63
CA ASP A 167 -19.62 11.82 0.50
C ASP A 167 -20.94 12.59 0.81
N SER A 168 -20.87 13.88 1.15
CA SER A 168 -22.08 14.65 1.51
C SER A 168 -22.87 15.10 0.26
N LYS A 169 -24.21 15.03 0.30
CA LYS A 169 -25.12 15.50 -0.77
C LYS A 169 -25.15 17.03 -0.97
N ILE A 170 -24.41 17.81 -0.16
CA ILE A 170 -24.35 19.28 -0.20
C ILE A 170 -23.25 19.75 -1.17
N SER A 171 -23.57 20.72 -2.05
CA SER A 171 -22.59 21.26 -3.01
C SER A 171 -21.42 21.98 -2.31
N SER A 172 -20.22 21.94 -2.91
CA SER A 172 -19.03 22.60 -2.35
C SER A 172 -19.21 24.11 -2.12
N LEU A 173 -19.99 24.79 -2.97
CA LEU A 173 -20.33 26.21 -2.85
C LEU A 173 -21.22 26.53 -1.63
N GLN A 174 -22.12 25.62 -1.27
CA GLN A 174 -22.96 25.79 -0.07
C GLN A 174 -22.14 25.58 1.21
N LYS A 175 -21.20 24.62 1.18
CA LYS A 175 -20.32 24.37 2.32
C LYS A 175 -19.46 25.60 2.64
N SER A 176 -18.81 26.19 1.64
CA SER A 176 -17.99 27.39 1.86
C SER A 176 -18.81 28.58 2.36
N HIS A 177 -20.06 28.73 1.91
CA HIS A 177 -20.97 29.75 2.41
C HIS A 177 -21.30 29.54 3.89
N TYR A 178 -21.63 28.32 4.32
CA TYR A 178 -21.92 28.05 5.74
C TYR A 178 -20.71 28.23 6.65
N THR A 179 -19.53 27.81 6.21
CA THR A 179 -18.29 28.05 6.96
C THR A 179 -18.04 29.55 7.10
N GLN A 180 -18.22 30.34 6.03
CA GLN A 180 -18.08 31.80 6.09
C GLN A 180 -19.11 32.43 7.03
N GLU A 181 -20.38 32.05 6.94
CA GLU A 181 -21.46 32.56 7.80
C GLU A 181 -21.23 32.22 9.27
N LEU A 182 -20.77 31.00 9.57
CA LEU A 182 -20.41 30.57 10.91
C LEU A 182 -19.28 31.43 11.49
N LEU A 183 -18.21 31.65 10.71
CA LEU A 183 -17.03 32.38 11.16
C LEU A 183 -17.31 33.86 11.44
N LEU A 184 -18.29 34.50 10.77
CA LEU A 184 -18.74 35.86 11.08
C LEU A 184 -19.22 36.02 12.53
N HIS A 185 -19.67 34.95 13.17
CA HIS A 185 -20.13 34.96 14.56
C HIS A 185 -19.03 34.64 15.59
N THR A 186 -17.79 34.42 15.16
CA THR A 186 -16.65 34.12 16.04
C THR A 186 -16.51 35.10 17.22
N PRO A 187 -16.51 36.43 17.04
CA PRO A 187 -16.32 37.37 18.15
C PRO A 187 -17.35 37.19 19.28
N MET A 188 -18.63 37.00 18.91
CA MET A 188 -19.72 36.80 19.87
C MET A 188 -19.53 35.51 20.69
N VAL A 189 -19.02 34.45 20.06
CA VAL A 189 -18.78 33.18 20.73
C VAL A 189 -17.58 33.27 21.67
N LEU A 190 -16.49 33.92 21.24
CA LEU A 190 -15.33 34.11 22.10
C LEU A 190 -15.67 34.94 23.34
N ASP A 191 -16.43 36.03 23.17
CA ASP A 191 -16.92 36.86 24.28
C ASP A 191 -17.83 36.05 25.22
N PHE A 192 -18.72 35.22 24.68
CA PHE A 192 -19.56 34.33 25.48
C PHE A 192 -18.71 33.34 26.28
N LEU A 193 -17.75 32.66 25.65
CA LEU A 193 -16.87 31.70 26.33
C LEU A 193 -16.02 32.36 27.41
N LEU A 194 -15.55 33.58 27.18
CA LEU A 194 -14.83 34.39 28.17
C LEU A 194 -15.70 34.64 29.40
N GLN A 195 -16.90 35.17 29.20
CA GLN A 195 -17.87 35.41 30.28
C GLN A 195 -18.20 34.11 31.05
N GLN A 196 -18.34 32.99 30.34
CA GLN A 196 -18.59 31.71 30.98
C GLN A 196 -17.38 31.23 31.80
N SER A 197 -16.15 31.55 31.39
CA SER A 197 -14.92 31.14 32.08
C SER A 197 -14.65 31.92 33.38
N GLU A 198 -15.10 33.17 33.47
CA GLU A 198 -14.89 34.06 34.62
C GLU A 198 -15.90 33.82 35.76
N LEU A 199 -17.04 33.21 35.47
CA LEU A 199 -18.09 32.93 36.45
C LEU A 199 -17.67 31.81 37.41
N SER A 200 -17.53 32.14 38.71
CA SER A 200 -17.18 31.21 39.78
C SER A 200 -18.41 30.56 40.43
N PHE A 201 -18.40 29.24 40.62
CA PHE A 201 -19.40 28.50 41.39
C PHE A 201 -18.85 27.98 42.71
N ASP A 202 -19.73 27.87 43.73
CA ASP A 202 -19.38 27.40 45.09
C ASP A 202 -18.99 25.90 45.17
N GLY A 203 -19.07 25.15 44.06
CA GLY A 203 -18.75 23.72 43.99
C GLY A 203 -17.66 23.37 42.97
N SER A 204 -16.56 22.76 43.43
CA SER A 204 -15.41 22.40 42.58
C SER A 204 -15.76 21.47 41.42
N VAL A 205 -16.62 20.46 41.64
CA VAL A 205 -17.01 19.48 40.60
C VAL A 205 -17.79 20.13 39.46
N GLN A 206 -18.76 20.99 39.77
CA GLN A 206 -19.57 21.70 38.77
C GLN A 206 -18.72 22.69 37.96
N GLN A 207 -17.75 23.34 38.62
CA GLN A 207 -16.78 24.20 37.93
C GLN A 207 -15.93 23.40 36.94
N HIS A 208 -15.44 22.21 37.32
CA HIS A 208 -14.63 21.37 36.45
C HIS A 208 -15.40 20.85 35.24
N GLU A 209 -16.65 20.40 35.41
CA GLU A 209 -17.50 19.97 34.29
C GLU A 209 -17.79 21.11 33.32
N ARG A 210 -18.04 22.32 33.84
CA ARG A 210 -18.24 23.50 33.01
C ARG A 210 -16.99 23.89 32.23
N ASN A 211 -15.82 23.88 32.88
CA ASN A 211 -14.55 24.15 32.20
C ASN A 211 -14.32 23.18 31.04
N ARG A 212 -14.64 21.88 31.23
CA ARG A 212 -14.58 20.90 30.14
C ARG A 212 -15.52 21.25 28.98
N LYS A 213 -16.75 21.69 29.26
CA LYS A 213 -17.69 22.12 28.20
C LYS A 213 -17.21 23.38 27.47
N ILE A 214 -16.63 24.35 28.18
CA ILE A 214 -16.04 25.56 27.59
C ILE A 214 -14.89 25.17 26.66
N LEU A 215 -13.97 24.31 27.11
CA LEU A 215 -12.85 23.83 26.29
C LEU A 215 -13.32 23.04 25.07
N ARG A 216 -14.36 22.20 25.21
CA ARG A 216 -14.90 21.43 24.08
C ARG A 216 -15.58 22.32 23.05
N CYS A 217 -16.31 23.35 23.49
CA CYS A 217 -16.84 24.37 22.60
C CYS A 217 -15.71 25.10 21.88
N LEU A 218 -14.69 25.57 22.61
CA LEU A 218 -13.54 26.25 22.00
C LEU A 218 -12.85 25.37 20.95
N LEU A 219 -12.61 24.09 21.26
CA LEU A 219 -12.00 23.14 20.34
C LEU A 219 -12.78 23.00 19.03
N SER A 220 -14.11 22.89 19.11
CA SER A 220 -15.00 22.81 17.95
C SER A 220 -14.87 24.04 17.04
N TRP A 221 -14.80 25.23 17.62
CA TRP A 221 -14.62 26.48 16.87
C TRP A 221 -13.21 26.60 16.26
N VAL A 222 -12.16 26.17 16.97
CA VAL A 222 -10.80 26.14 16.42
C VAL A 222 -10.73 25.21 15.21
N ARG A 223 -11.40 24.05 15.28
CA ARG A 223 -11.53 23.11 14.16
C ARG A 223 -12.31 23.68 12.96
N ALA A 224 -13.25 24.58 13.20
CA ALA A 224 -13.95 25.30 12.14
C ALA A 224 -13.14 26.47 11.53
N GLY A 225 -11.97 26.80 12.11
CA GLY A 225 -11.12 27.89 11.63
C GLY A 225 -11.34 29.24 12.33
N CYS A 226 -11.91 29.24 13.54
CA CYS A 226 -11.97 30.47 14.34
C CYS A 226 -10.55 31.01 14.59
N PHE A 227 -10.39 32.32 14.79
CA PHE A 227 -9.11 33.04 14.90
C PHE A 227 -8.32 33.27 13.60
N SER A 228 -8.78 32.78 12.45
CA SER A 228 -8.17 33.10 11.14
C SER A 228 -8.15 34.60 10.82
N GLU A 229 -9.14 35.35 11.32
CA GLU A 229 -9.29 36.79 11.14
C GLU A 229 -8.56 37.64 12.20
N ILE A 230 -8.07 37.03 13.29
CA ILE A 230 -7.36 37.76 14.35
C ILE A 230 -5.90 37.96 13.93
N SER A 231 -5.37 39.18 14.11
CA SER A 231 -3.97 39.49 13.84
C SER A 231 -3.05 38.54 14.63
N GLN A 232 -2.18 37.82 13.91
CA GLN A 232 -1.36 36.72 14.43
C GLN A 232 -0.58 37.06 15.72
N GLY A 233 -0.14 38.31 15.89
CA GLY A 233 0.61 38.75 17.08
C GLY A 233 -0.23 38.97 18.36
N THR A 234 -1.56 39.02 18.25
CA THR A 234 -2.46 39.30 19.38
C THR A 234 -3.09 38.05 19.99
N LEU A 235 -3.08 36.94 19.26
CA LEU A 235 -3.68 35.67 19.68
C LEU A 235 -3.01 35.05 20.92
N PRO A 236 -1.67 35.04 21.06
CA PRO A 236 -1.02 34.54 22.28
C PRO A 236 -1.38 35.32 23.56
N ALA A 237 -1.80 36.57 23.42
CA ALA A 237 -2.22 37.42 24.54
C ALA A 237 -3.72 37.31 24.84
N HIS A 238 -4.48 36.50 24.08
CA HIS A 238 -5.92 36.40 24.26
C HIS A 238 -6.28 35.75 25.61
N PRO A 239 -7.23 36.29 26.40
CA PRO A 239 -7.50 35.79 27.75
C PRO A 239 -7.99 34.33 27.79
N LEU A 240 -8.69 33.84 26.76
CA LEU A 240 -9.06 32.42 26.66
C LEU A 240 -7.84 31.50 26.60
N LEU A 241 -6.72 31.92 26.00
CA LEU A 241 -5.53 31.10 25.94
C LEU A 241 -4.94 30.92 27.35
N ASN A 242 -4.96 31.98 28.18
CA ASN A 242 -4.59 31.87 29.60
C ASN A 242 -5.51 30.90 30.36
N PHE A 243 -6.82 30.90 30.06
CA PHE A 243 -7.76 29.93 30.62
C PHE A 243 -7.42 28.48 30.21
N VAL A 244 -7.10 28.25 28.93
CA VAL A 244 -6.66 26.93 28.42
C VAL A 244 -5.39 26.48 29.13
N PHE A 245 -4.39 27.37 29.26
CA PHE A 245 -3.15 27.08 29.98
C PHE A 245 -3.36 26.74 31.45
N ASN A 246 -4.18 27.51 32.16
CA ASN A 246 -4.50 27.24 33.56
C ASN A 246 -5.23 25.89 33.70
N SER A 247 -6.01 25.49 32.70
CA SER A 247 -6.70 24.20 32.67
C SER A 247 -5.76 23.00 32.53
N LEU A 248 -4.48 23.18 32.16
CA LEU A 248 -3.46 22.12 32.19
C LEU A 248 -3.09 21.69 33.61
N GLN A 249 -3.29 22.55 34.62
CA GLN A 249 -3.01 22.20 36.02
C GLN A 249 -4.12 21.35 36.65
N VAL A 250 -5.26 21.19 35.96
CA VAL A 250 -6.45 20.53 36.47
C VAL A 250 -6.62 19.17 35.78
N PRO A 251 -6.49 18.03 36.51
CA PRO A 251 -6.48 16.69 35.90
C PRO A 251 -7.74 16.34 35.09
N SER A 252 -8.90 16.89 35.46
CA SER A 252 -10.16 16.66 34.77
C SER A 252 -10.29 17.42 33.46
N SER A 253 -9.54 18.50 33.22
CA SER A 253 -9.56 19.29 31.97
C SER A 253 -8.29 19.16 31.15
N PHE A 254 -7.25 18.52 31.68
CA PHE A 254 -5.93 18.39 31.05
C PHE A 254 -6.01 17.92 29.58
N ASP A 255 -6.69 16.81 29.30
CA ASP A 255 -6.73 16.24 27.93
C ASP A 255 -7.32 17.21 26.92
N LEU A 256 -8.43 17.87 27.28
CA LEU A 256 -9.09 18.84 26.41
C LEU A 256 -8.25 20.11 26.23
N ALA A 257 -7.54 20.55 27.27
CA ALA A 257 -6.65 21.70 27.18
C ALA A 257 -5.45 21.41 26.26
N VAL A 258 -4.87 20.21 26.35
CA VAL A 258 -3.82 19.75 25.43
C VAL A 258 -4.35 19.69 23.99
N GLU A 259 -5.52 19.10 23.78
CA GLU A 259 -6.15 18.99 22.45
C GLU A 259 -6.42 20.36 21.82
N VAL A 260 -6.92 21.33 22.59
CA VAL A 260 -7.13 22.71 22.13
C VAL A 260 -5.80 23.37 21.73
N LEU A 261 -4.76 23.24 22.55
CA LEU A 261 -3.45 23.83 22.25
C LEU A 261 -2.82 23.21 21.00
N ILE A 262 -2.91 21.89 20.84
CA ILE A 262 -2.42 21.19 19.65
C ILE A 262 -3.13 21.68 18.39
N GLU A 263 -4.46 21.78 18.42
CA GLU A 263 -5.24 22.27 17.26
C GLU A 263 -4.93 23.74 16.95
N LEU A 264 -4.71 24.58 17.98
CA LEU A 264 -4.29 25.98 17.77
C LEU A 264 -2.91 26.09 17.15
N VAL A 265 -1.96 25.26 17.61
CA VAL A 265 -0.58 25.21 17.09
C VAL A 265 -0.55 24.76 15.63
N SER A 266 -1.34 23.75 15.27
CA SER A 266 -1.34 23.21 13.91
C SER A 266 -2.00 24.15 12.88
N ARG A 267 -2.90 25.03 13.32
CA ARG A 267 -3.68 25.92 12.42
C ARG A 267 -3.20 27.35 12.33
N HIS A 268 -2.48 27.86 13.34
CA HIS A 268 -2.12 29.28 13.43
C HIS A 268 -0.62 29.49 13.61
N GLU A 269 0.04 30.03 12.58
CA GLU A 269 1.49 30.27 12.55
C GLU A 269 2.03 31.15 13.69
N GLY A 270 1.22 32.06 14.24
CA GLY A 270 1.61 32.95 15.34
C GLY A 270 1.55 32.33 16.75
N VAL A 271 0.85 31.21 16.92
CA VAL A 271 0.69 30.55 18.23
C VAL A 271 1.99 29.90 18.71
N PRO A 272 2.73 29.14 17.89
CA PRO A 272 4.01 28.53 18.29
C PRO A 272 4.96 29.53 18.96
N GLN A 273 5.13 30.73 18.41
CA GLN A 273 6.01 31.76 18.98
C GLN A 273 5.59 32.17 20.40
N GLY A 274 4.28 32.32 20.64
CA GLY A 274 3.75 32.65 21.96
C GLY A 274 3.88 31.51 22.98
N LEU A 275 3.72 30.25 22.53
CA LEU A 275 3.89 29.07 23.38
C LEU A 275 5.37 28.77 23.65
N LEU A 276 6.29 29.11 22.75
CA LEU A 276 7.74 28.96 22.96
C LEU A 276 8.20 29.67 24.24
N CYS A 277 7.72 30.91 24.47
CA CYS A 277 7.99 31.64 25.71
C CYS A 277 7.47 30.95 26.99
N ARG A 278 6.60 29.94 26.87
CA ARG A 278 6.03 29.16 27.97
C ARG A 278 6.65 27.77 28.12
N VAL A 279 7.55 27.35 27.23
CA VAL A 279 8.17 26.01 27.25
C VAL A 279 8.90 25.73 28.55
N HIS A 280 9.63 26.72 29.09
CA HIS A 280 10.30 26.56 30.37
C HIS A 280 9.32 26.22 31.51
N TYR A 281 8.16 26.87 31.54
CA TYR A 281 7.11 26.56 32.50
C TYR A 281 6.53 25.15 32.29
N LEU A 282 6.22 24.76 31.04
CA LEU A 282 5.72 23.42 30.71
C LEU A 282 6.70 22.33 31.14
N LYS A 283 8.01 22.56 30.92
CA LYS A 283 9.08 21.63 31.28
C LYS A 283 9.27 21.53 32.80
N GLU A 284 9.57 22.65 33.46
CA GLU A 284 9.98 22.65 34.87
C GLU A 284 8.81 22.41 35.83
N VAL A 285 7.63 22.97 35.53
CA VAL A 285 6.49 22.95 36.46
C VAL A 285 5.57 21.76 36.23
N LEU A 286 5.42 21.30 34.99
CA LEU A 286 4.47 20.22 34.66
C LEU A 286 5.17 18.91 34.31
N LEU A 287 6.11 18.92 33.36
CA LEU A 287 6.74 17.69 32.83
C LEU A 287 7.69 17.02 33.83
N LEU A 288 8.66 17.74 34.40
CA LEU A 288 9.61 17.14 35.36
C LEU A 288 8.92 16.54 36.60
N PRO A 289 7.93 17.20 37.23
CA PRO A 289 7.18 16.59 38.32
C PRO A 289 6.31 15.41 37.87
N ALA A 290 5.81 15.40 36.64
CA ALA A 290 5.07 14.26 36.11
C ALA A 290 5.99 13.04 35.88
N LEU A 291 7.21 13.26 35.38
CA LEU A 291 8.24 12.23 35.21
C LEU A 291 8.64 11.58 36.54
N THR A 292 8.85 12.38 37.59
CA THR A 292 9.20 11.84 38.92
C THR A 292 8.05 11.05 39.56
N ARG A 293 6.79 11.43 39.29
CA ARG A 293 5.60 10.70 39.75
C ARG A 293 5.20 9.52 38.87
N GLY A 294 5.75 9.42 37.65
CA GLY A 294 5.35 8.41 36.66
C GLY A 294 3.94 8.60 36.09
N ASP A 295 3.44 9.85 36.02
CA ASP A 295 2.11 10.15 35.47
C ASP A 295 2.12 10.13 33.94
N MET A 296 1.93 8.94 33.37
CA MET A 296 1.99 8.70 31.92
C MET A 296 0.98 9.53 31.14
N LYS A 297 -0.15 9.93 31.75
CA LYS A 297 -1.17 10.74 31.10
C LYS A 297 -0.65 12.16 30.87
N ILE A 298 -0.08 12.77 31.91
CA ILE A 298 0.51 14.11 31.80
C ILE A 298 1.75 14.10 30.92
N ILE A 299 2.62 13.09 31.09
CA ILE A 299 3.84 12.93 30.27
C ILE A 299 3.47 12.83 28.79
N GLY A 300 2.53 11.94 28.43
CA GLY A 300 2.08 11.77 27.05
C GLY A 300 1.47 13.04 26.46
N GLY A 301 0.54 13.69 27.18
CA GLY A 301 -0.10 14.90 26.70
C GLY A 301 0.87 16.08 26.50
N LEU A 302 1.79 16.29 27.43
CA LEU A 302 2.81 17.34 27.30
C LEU A 302 3.85 17.01 26.23
N ALA A 303 4.26 15.75 26.10
CA ALA A 303 5.16 15.32 25.04
C ALA A 303 4.54 15.57 23.66
N CYS A 304 3.25 15.26 23.48
CA CYS A 304 2.50 15.57 22.26
C CYS A 304 2.40 17.08 22.00
N LEU A 305 2.05 17.88 23.00
CA LEU A 305 1.96 19.34 22.84
C LEU A 305 3.31 19.97 22.46
N LEU A 306 4.36 19.67 23.22
CA LEU A 306 5.70 20.17 22.96
C LEU A 306 6.14 19.73 21.54
N SER A 307 5.88 18.46 21.20
CA SER A 307 6.07 17.91 19.85
C SER A 307 5.45 18.80 18.78
N GLU A 308 4.14 19.07 18.87
CA GLU A 308 3.43 19.89 17.88
C GLU A 308 4.00 21.32 17.79
N ILE A 309 4.38 21.93 18.92
CA ILE A 309 5.03 23.26 18.93
C ILE A 309 6.30 23.24 18.06
N GLY A 310 7.11 22.19 18.19
CA GLY A 310 8.35 22.07 17.41
C GLY A 310 8.14 21.73 15.94
N GLN A 311 7.02 21.10 15.58
CA GLN A 311 6.69 20.82 14.18
C GLN A 311 6.05 22.00 13.46
N ALA A 312 5.26 22.81 14.15
CA ALA A 312 4.55 23.92 13.55
C ALA A 312 5.44 25.12 13.18
N ALA A 313 6.59 25.29 13.86
CA ALA A 313 7.50 26.41 13.60
C ALA A 313 8.99 26.01 13.66
N PRO A 314 9.47 25.16 12.74
CA PRO A 314 10.84 24.67 12.76
C PRO A 314 11.86 25.79 12.46
N SER A 315 11.49 26.83 11.71
CA SER A 315 12.31 28.03 11.49
C SER A 315 12.67 28.74 12.80
N LEU A 316 11.71 28.87 13.72
CA LEU A 316 11.94 29.49 15.04
C LEU A 316 12.86 28.65 15.93
N ILE A 317 12.90 27.33 15.74
CA ILE A 317 13.81 26.46 16.48
C ILE A 317 15.24 26.63 15.98
N VAL A 318 15.42 26.72 14.65
CA VAL A 318 16.73 26.89 14.01
C VAL A 318 17.41 28.20 14.43
N GLU A 319 16.66 29.22 14.85
CA GLU A 319 17.21 30.46 15.44
C GLU A 319 17.99 30.25 16.75
N ALA A 320 17.89 29.06 17.37
CA ALA A 320 18.63 28.65 18.57
C ALA A 320 18.48 29.61 19.77
N SER A 321 17.28 30.19 19.94
CA SER A 321 16.91 30.92 21.16
C SER A 321 17.00 30.00 22.40
N PRO A 322 17.18 30.54 23.62
CA PRO A 322 17.24 29.71 24.83
C PRO A 322 15.95 28.91 25.04
N GLU A 323 14.80 29.44 24.64
CA GLU A 323 13.51 28.74 24.64
C GLU A 323 13.47 27.59 23.63
N ALA A 324 14.02 27.79 22.43
CA ALA A 324 14.11 26.75 21.40
C ALA A 324 15.07 25.62 21.82
N LEU A 325 16.20 25.95 22.45
CA LEU A 325 17.13 24.95 23.00
C LEU A 325 16.49 24.21 24.19
N ALA A 326 15.73 24.91 25.04
CA ALA A 326 14.98 24.27 26.12
C ALA A 326 13.88 23.34 25.59
N LEU A 327 13.25 23.69 24.46
CA LEU A 327 12.31 22.83 23.75
C LEU A 327 13.00 21.61 23.18
N ALA A 328 14.13 21.78 22.47
CA ALA A 328 14.91 20.69 21.89
C ALA A 328 15.50 19.75 22.96
N ASP A 329 15.89 20.27 24.11
CA ASP A 329 16.32 19.47 25.27
C ASP A 329 15.13 18.72 25.92
N ALA A 330 13.94 19.35 25.95
CA ALA A 330 12.71 18.68 26.40
C ALA A 330 12.18 17.65 25.37
N LEU A 331 12.55 17.79 24.10
CA LEU A 331 12.07 17.01 22.96
C LEU A 331 13.22 16.59 22.06
N LEU A 332 13.76 15.42 22.34
CA LEU A 332 14.70 14.78 21.45
C LEU A 332 13.90 14.25 20.22
N ARG A 333 13.80 15.02 19.12
CA ARG A 333 12.90 14.70 17.98
C ARG A 333 13.57 14.64 16.60
N SER A 334 12.91 13.85 15.74
CA SER A 334 13.25 13.60 14.32
C SER A 334 12.88 14.71 13.34
N SER A 335 11.76 15.42 13.55
CA SER A 335 11.27 16.43 12.60
C SER A 335 12.18 17.67 12.47
N LEU A 336 12.96 17.97 13.52
CA LEU A 336 13.98 19.01 13.47
C LEU A 336 15.15 18.58 12.58
N ALA A 337 15.48 17.29 12.57
CA ALA A 337 16.59 16.75 11.80
C ALA A 337 16.33 16.89 10.30
N SER A 338 15.15 16.48 9.83
CA SER A 338 14.75 16.61 8.43
C SER A 338 14.67 18.08 7.97
N TYR A 339 14.17 18.98 8.82
CA TYR A 339 14.11 20.41 8.49
C TYR A 339 15.50 21.03 8.33
N ILE A 340 16.45 20.75 9.25
CA ILE A 340 17.83 21.25 9.15
C ILE A 340 18.51 20.74 7.87
N LEU A 341 18.25 19.49 7.48
CA LEU A 341 18.79 18.90 6.24
C LEU A 341 18.21 19.52 4.96
N CYS A 342 16.98 20.03 5.00
CA CYS A 342 16.29 20.69 3.88
C CYS A 342 16.56 22.21 3.74
N LEU A 343 17.42 22.81 4.57
CA LEU A 343 17.79 24.23 4.43
C LEU A 343 18.60 24.47 3.13
N ASP A 344 18.11 25.37 2.28
CA ASP A 344 18.64 25.67 0.93
C ASP A 344 20.13 26.09 0.90
N GLU A 345 20.80 25.81 -0.23
CA GLU A 345 22.25 25.98 -0.43
C GLU A 345 22.77 27.43 -0.28
N ASP A 346 21.90 28.44 -0.37
CA ASP A 346 22.28 29.86 -0.20
C ASP A 346 22.73 30.19 1.25
N GLY A 347 22.55 29.25 2.19
CA GLY A 347 22.87 29.38 3.61
C GLY A 347 23.95 28.44 4.15
N ALA A 348 24.89 27.91 3.35
CA ALA A 348 25.88 26.92 3.81
C ALA A 348 26.65 27.29 5.10
N LYS A 349 26.85 28.59 5.39
CA LYS A 349 27.42 29.06 6.68
C LYS A 349 26.42 29.03 7.84
N HIS A 350 25.17 29.35 7.57
CA HIS A 350 24.09 29.29 8.55
C HIS A 350 23.81 27.83 8.93
N ARG A 351 23.77 26.93 7.94
CA ARG A 351 23.64 25.49 8.14
C ARG A 351 24.74 24.91 9.04
N LYS A 352 26.02 25.20 8.78
CA LYS A 352 27.13 24.74 9.63
C LYS A 352 27.03 25.26 11.07
N HIS A 353 26.66 26.51 11.25
CA HIS A 353 26.48 27.09 12.58
C HIS A 353 25.35 26.40 13.36
N VAL A 354 24.25 26.10 12.68
CA VAL A 354 23.11 25.37 13.26
C VAL A 354 23.49 23.92 13.57
N GLU A 355 24.17 23.22 12.66
CA GLU A 355 24.69 21.86 12.87
C GLU A 355 25.63 21.79 14.09
N GLU A 356 26.57 22.74 14.23
CA GLU A 356 27.45 22.83 15.40
C GLU A 356 26.70 23.09 16.70
N THR A 357 25.68 23.97 16.67
CA THR A 357 24.89 24.35 17.85
C THR A 357 24.02 23.19 18.34
N PHE A 358 23.42 22.41 17.42
CA PHE A 358 22.55 21.29 17.77
C PHE A 358 23.28 19.94 17.84
N SER A 359 24.56 19.85 17.47
CA SER A 359 25.37 18.63 17.56
C SER A 359 25.31 17.95 18.95
N PRO A 360 25.42 18.67 20.09
CA PRO A 360 25.27 18.06 21.41
C PRO A 360 23.88 17.46 21.65
N VAL A 361 22.83 18.10 21.13
CA VAL A 361 21.43 17.64 21.26
C VAL A 361 21.24 16.34 20.47
N PHE A 362 21.68 16.31 19.20
CA PHE A 362 21.60 15.10 18.38
C PHE A 362 22.49 13.97 18.91
N SER A 363 23.64 14.30 19.50
CA SER A 363 24.47 13.32 20.20
C SER A 363 23.76 12.72 21.41
N ALA A 364 23.09 13.53 22.24
CA ALA A 364 22.35 13.04 23.40
C ALA A 364 21.10 12.24 22.99
N LEU A 365 20.44 12.65 21.90
CA LEU A 365 19.35 11.91 21.27
C LEU A 365 19.85 10.53 20.81
N LEU A 366 20.99 10.45 20.11
CA LEU A 366 21.57 9.17 19.68
C LEU A 366 21.79 8.22 20.87
N ASP A 367 22.43 8.71 21.95
CA ASP A 367 22.69 7.90 23.14
C ASP A 367 21.37 7.40 23.78
N SER A 368 20.35 8.25 23.82
CA SER A 368 19.02 7.91 24.36
C SER A 368 18.27 6.90 23.48
N LEU A 369 18.32 7.05 22.16
CA LEU A 369 17.71 6.13 21.21
C LEU A 369 18.38 4.76 21.24
N LEU A 370 19.72 4.72 21.33
CA LEU A 370 20.47 3.47 21.47
C LEU A 370 20.00 2.72 22.71
N LEU A 371 19.91 3.39 23.86
CA LEU A 371 19.41 2.80 25.11
C LEU A 371 17.96 2.28 24.96
N ARG A 372 17.06 3.08 24.37
CA ARG A 372 15.63 2.72 24.23
C ARG A 372 15.37 1.67 23.15
N SER A 373 16.32 1.46 22.24
CA SER A 373 16.26 0.43 21.20
C SER A 373 16.75 -0.95 21.67
N GLN A 374 17.25 -1.06 22.91
CA GLN A 374 17.67 -2.32 23.51
C GLN A 374 16.47 -3.19 23.88
N VAL A 375 16.69 -4.51 23.90
CA VAL A 375 15.68 -5.49 24.29
C VAL A 375 15.61 -5.61 25.81
N ASP A 376 14.41 -5.43 26.37
CA ASP A 376 14.16 -5.49 27.81
C ASP A 376 14.42 -6.89 28.41
N ASP A 377 14.91 -6.93 29.65
CA ASP A 377 15.17 -8.17 30.42
C ASP A 377 13.92 -9.02 30.65
N SER A 378 12.74 -8.42 30.76
CA SER A 378 11.47 -9.13 30.98
C SER A 378 10.99 -9.96 29.78
N THR A 379 11.58 -9.73 28.60
CA THR A 379 11.32 -10.53 27.39
C THR A 379 12.07 -11.86 27.41
N TYR A 380 13.01 -12.02 28.35
CA TYR A 380 13.93 -13.14 28.45
C TYR A 380 13.41 -14.18 29.45
N ASN A 381 12.67 -15.16 28.94
CA ASN A 381 12.56 -16.45 29.62
C ASN A 381 13.46 -17.44 28.87
N ASP A 382 14.57 -17.85 29.49
CA ASP A 382 15.48 -18.89 28.98
C ASP A 382 14.76 -20.20 28.56
N ASP A 383 13.53 -20.40 29.06
CA ASP A 383 12.68 -21.56 28.75
C ASP A 383 11.89 -21.47 27.43
N ARG A 384 11.76 -20.28 26.79
CA ARG A 384 11.01 -20.13 25.54
C ARG A 384 11.91 -20.32 24.31
N ARG A 385 11.64 -21.37 23.54
CA ARG A 385 12.31 -21.69 22.27
C ARG A 385 12.13 -20.65 21.15
N VAL A 386 11.26 -19.66 21.33
CA VAL A 386 11.00 -18.59 20.35
C VAL A 386 11.14 -17.25 21.06
N ILE A 387 12.22 -16.53 20.74
CA ILE A 387 12.47 -15.17 21.21
C ILE A 387 12.25 -14.26 20.00
N GLU A 388 10.99 -13.87 19.80
CA GLU A 388 10.66 -12.81 18.87
C GLU A 388 10.75 -11.46 19.59
N LEU A 389 11.19 -10.43 18.86
CA LEU A 389 11.13 -9.06 19.36
C LEU A 389 9.65 -8.67 19.57
N PRO A 390 9.30 -7.98 20.67
CA PRO A 390 7.94 -7.50 20.86
C PRO A 390 7.51 -6.59 19.69
N ASP A 391 6.29 -6.76 19.17
CA ASP A 391 5.78 -5.98 18.03
C ASP A 391 5.93 -4.46 18.22
N GLY A 392 5.72 -3.98 19.45
CA GLY A 392 5.92 -2.58 19.80
C GLY A 392 7.38 -2.10 19.64
N LEU A 393 8.35 -2.95 20.00
CA LEU A 393 9.78 -2.65 19.81
C LEU A 393 10.19 -2.75 18.34
N VAL A 394 9.62 -3.69 17.59
CA VAL A 394 9.83 -3.79 16.13
C VAL A 394 9.34 -2.53 15.43
N HIS A 395 8.11 -2.10 15.71
CA HIS A 395 7.55 -0.87 15.13
C HIS A 395 8.37 0.37 15.53
N PHE A 396 8.77 0.46 16.81
CA PHE A 396 9.64 1.53 17.28
C PHE A 396 10.97 1.55 16.52
N ARG A 397 11.65 0.42 16.37
CA ARG A 397 12.90 0.30 15.62
C ARG A 397 12.76 0.69 14.16
N MET A 398 11.68 0.29 13.49
CA MET A 398 11.42 0.70 12.10
C MET A 398 11.32 2.22 11.97
N ASN A 399 10.67 2.88 12.92
CA ASN A 399 10.59 4.34 12.96
C ASN A 399 11.95 5.02 13.26
N LEU A 400 12.93 4.30 13.82
CA LEU A 400 14.27 4.83 14.09
C LEU A 400 15.21 4.77 12.88
N VAL A 401 14.92 3.97 11.85
CA VAL A 401 15.86 3.76 10.73
C VAL A 401 16.16 5.08 10.00
N GLU A 402 15.11 5.79 9.58
CA GLU A 402 15.23 7.11 8.92
C GLU A 402 15.84 8.16 9.88
N LEU A 403 15.48 8.10 11.16
CA LEU A 403 16.04 9.01 12.16
C LEU A 403 17.54 8.81 12.37
N PHE A 404 18.05 7.57 12.38
CA PHE A 404 19.49 7.32 12.47
C PHE A 404 20.23 7.80 11.21
N VAL A 405 19.61 7.68 10.05
CA VAL A 405 20.12 8.25 8.79
C VAL A 405 20.24 9.77 8.91
N ASP A 406 19.20 10.46 9.39
CA ASP A 406 19.22 11.92 9.57
C ASP A 406 20.26 12.37 10.60
N ILE A 407 20.32 11.70 11.76
CA ILE A 407 21.31 11.97 12.80
C ILE A 407 22.73 11.74 12.27
N CYS A 408 22.95 10.70 11.46
CA CYS A 408 24.25 10.43 10.85
C CYS A 408 24.67 11.53 9.85
N HIS A 409 23.73 12.11 9.09
CA HIS A 409 24.03 13.25 8.23
C HIS A 409 24.39 14.51 9.04
N LEU A 410 23.70 14.77 10.15
CA LEU A 410 23.90 15.97 10.97
C LEU A 410 25.16 15.92 11.83
N LEU A 411 25.47 14.77 12.45
CA LEU A 411 26.69 14.59 13.23
C LEU A 411 27.93 14.33 12.36
N GLY A 412 27.71 13.84 11.14
CA GLY A 412 28.75 13.28 10.28
C GLY A 412 29.09 11.82 10.65
N SER A 413 29.46 11.04 9.63
CA SER A 413 29.75 9.62 9.75
C SER A 413 30.84 9.29 10.77
N SER A 414 31.86 10.13 10.91
CA SER A 414 32.97 9.90 11.85
C SER A 414 32.52 9.93 13.31
N ILE A 415 31.76 10.96 13.71
CA ILE A 415 31.27 11.12 15.08
C ILE A 415 30.23 10.04 15.39
N PHE A 416 29.35 9.75 14.43
CA PHE A 416 28.35 8.69 14.54
C PHE A 416 29.01 7.32 14.78
N ILE A 417 30.00 6.95 13.97
CA ILE A 417 30.73 5.67 14.12
C ILE A 417 31.51 5.63 15.44
N GLN A 418 32.19 6.72 15.83
CA GLN A 418 32.93 6.78 17.11
C GLN A 418 32.02 6.57 18.32
N LYS A 419 30.78 7.06 18.28
CA LYS A 419 29.76 6.84 19.32
C LYS A 419 29.31 5.38 19.41
N LEU A 420 29.20 4.71 18.26
CA LEU A 420 28.81 3.29 18.21
C LEU A 420 29.94 2.37 18.66
N PHE A 421 31.19 2.67 18.30
CA PHE A 421 32.36 1.86 18.67
C PHE A 421 33.04 2.38 19.94
N ILE A 422 32.77 1.73 21.08
CA ILE A 422 33.53 1.99 22.31
C ILE A 422 34.75 1.05 22.36
N ALA A 423 35.94 1.62 22.43
CA ALA A 423 37.16 0.89 22.72
C ALA A 423 37.04 0.23 24.11
N GLY A 424 36.88 -1.10 24.18
CA GLY A 424 36.82 -1.81 25.46
C GLY A 424 36.21 -3.22 25.46
N TRP A 425 35.47 -3.62 24.42
CA TRP A 425 34.82 -4.94 24.39
C TRP A 425 35.78 -6.14 24.32
N ALA A 426 37.04 -5.89 23.96
CA ALA A 426 38.08 -6.91 23.78
C ALA A 426 38.93 -7.17 25.03
N SER A 427 38.57 -6.65 26.21
CA SER A 427 39.27 -7.05 27.43
C SER A 427 38.82 -8.48 27.82
N PRO A 428 39.73 -9.46 27.93
CA PRO A 428 39.36 -10.87 28.15
C PRO A 428 38.71 -11.15 29.52
N ASN A 429 38.61 -10.15 30.39
CA ASN A 429 38.19 -10.30 31.79
C ASN A 429 36.81 -9.68 32.13
N LEU A 430 36.10 -9.06 31.17
CA LEU A 430 34.76 -8.47 31.39
C LEU A 430 33.69 -9.19 30.56
N PRO A 431 32.48 -9.44 31.10
CA PRO A 431 31.36 -9.95 30.31
C PRO A 431 30.95 -8.94 29.23
N ILE A 432 30.73 -9.43 28.01
CA ILE A 432 30.33 -8.60 26.87
C ILE A 432 28.87 -8.16 27.05
N PRO A 433 28.55 -6.86 26.98
CA PRO A 433 27.18 -6.36 27.10
C PRO A 433 26.42 -6.57 25.78
N TRP A 434 25.99 -7.81 25.50
CA TRP A 434 25.40 -8.18 24.21
C TRP A 434 24.22 -7.29 23.78
N LYS A 435 23.39 -6.81 24.71
CA LYS A 435 22.26 -5.91 24.39
C LYS A 435 22.72 -4.58 23.81
N GLU A 436 23.74 -4.00 24.41
CA GLU A 436 24.32 -2.75 23.95
C GLU A 436 24.98 -2.97 22.58
N VAL A 437 25.74 -4.06 22.43
CA VAL A 437 26.37 -4.46 21.16
C VAL A 437 25.32 -4.58 20.05
N GLU A 438 24.23 -5.28 20.30
CA GLU A 438 23.16 -5.50 19.32
C GLU A 438 22.46 -4.20 18.92
N SER A 439 22.11 -3.32 19.88
CA SER A 439 21.48 -2.02 19.57
C SER A 439 22.38 -1.12 18.73
N LYS A 440 23.70 -1.20 18.94
CA LYS A 440 24.69 -0.46 18.17
C LYS A 440 24.90 -1.03 16.77
N LEU A 441 24.88 -2.36 16.63
CA LEU A 441 24.89 -3.02 15.32
C LEU A 441 23.63 -2.65 14.53
N PHE A 442 22.46 -2.61 15.18
CA PHE A 442 21.22 -2.15 14.57
C PHE A 442 21.33 -0.71 14.03
N ALA A 443 21.82 0.24 14.84
CA ALA A 443 22.03 1.62 14.40
C ALA A 443 23.09 1.74 13.28
N LEU A 444 24.15 0.94 13.33
CA LEU A 444 25.19 0.89 12.30
C LEU A 444 24.66 0.36 10.96
N ASN A 445 23.76 -0.63 11.00
CA ASN A 445 23.08 -1.14 9.82
C ASN A 445 22.10 -0.11 9.24
N ALA A 446 21.31 0.55 10.10
CA ALA A 446 20.33 1.56 9.68
C ALA A 446 20.98 2.72 8.89
N ALA A 447 22.18 3.16 9.28
CA ALA A 447 22.90 4.27 8.63
C ALA A 447 23.92 3.82 7.57
N ALA A 448 23.91 2.56 7.13
CA ALA A 448 24.98 1.99 6.31
C ALA A 448 25.17 2.71 4.97
N ASP A 449 24.08 3.01 4.24
CA ASP A 449 24.15 3.65 2.92
C ASP A 449 24.81 5.04 3.00
N VAL A 450 24.48 5.82 4.02
CA VAL A 450 25.07 7.16 4.26
C VAL A 450 26.56 7.06 4.55
N ILE A 451 26.94 6.11 5.41
CA ILE A 451 28.33 5.89 5.79
C ILE A 451 29.16 5.47 4.57
N ILE A 452 28.62 4.58 3.74
CA ILE A 452 29.29 4.08 2.53
C ILE A 452 29.47 5.20 1.50
N GLN A 453 28.45 6.02 1.28
CA GLN A 453 28.51 7.16 0.33
C GLN A 453 29.53 8.22 0.75
N ASN A 454 29.70 8.46 2.05
CA ASN A 454 30.66 9.43 2.58
C ASN A 454 32.14 8.98 2.45
N GLY A 455 32.40 7.72 2.06
CA GLY A 455 33.73 7.23 1.69
C GLY A 455 34.75 7.15 2.84
N GLN A 456 34.34 7.31 4.10
CA GLN A 456 35.22 7.17 5.25
C GLN A 456 35.42 5.70 5.60
N SER A 457 36.60 5.15 5.27
CA SER A 457 36.98 3.80 5.69
C SER A 457 37.15 3.74 7.21
N PHE A 458 36.43 2.85 7.88
CA PHE A 458 36.65 2.52 9.28
C PHE A 458 37.14 1.08 9.44
N ASP A 459 37.80 0.81 10.57
CA ASP A 459 38.40 -0.50 10.83
C ASP A 459 37.35 -1.53 11.29
N PHE A 460 37.09 -2.54 10.46
CA PHE A 460 36.19 -3.65 10.76
C PHE A 460 36.82 -4.73 11.63
N SER A 461 38.07 -4.56 12.09
CA SER A 461 38.77 -5.54 12.94
C SER A 461 37.93 -5.98 14.14
N MET A 462 37.23 -5.07 14.80
CA MET A 462 36.35 -5.37 15.93
C MET A 462 35.14 -6.22 15.54
N VAL A 463 34.49 -5.92 14.42
CA VAL A 463 33.37 -6.71 13.88
C VAL A 463 33.85 -8.13 13.57
N MET A 464 35.02 -8.26 12.94
CA MET A 464 35.62 -9.56 12.62
C MET A 464 36.10 -10.35 13.85
N GLN A 465 36.53 -9.66 14.92
CA GLN A 465 36.82 -10.29 16.21
C GLN A 465 35.56 -10.90 16.85
N ILE A 466 34.43 -10.18 16.81
CA ILE A 466 33.14 -10.72 17.30
C ILE A 466 32.73 -11.93 16.47
N VAL A 467 32.85 -11.87 15.13
CA VAL A 467 32.61 -13.00 14.22
C VAL A 467 33.47 -14.21 14.62
N THR A 468 34.76 -13.99 14.86
CA THR A 468 35.70 -15.06 15.25
C THR A 468 35.30 -15.68 16.59
N MET A 469 34.95 -14.87 17.59
CA MET A 469 34.48 -15.36 18.90
C MET A 469 33.18 -16.17 18.80
N LEU A 470 32.24 -15.74 17.95
CA LEU A 470 30.97 -16.43 17.78
C LEU A 470 31.11 -17.70 16.93
N SER A 471 32.04 -17.74 15.97
CA SER A 471 32.31 -18.91 15.11
C SER A 471 32.91 -20.12 15.85
N THR A 472 33.49 -19.92 17.04
CA THR A 472 34.18 -20.98 17.81
C THR A 472 33.32 -21.62 18.90
N LYS A 473 32.09 -21.11 19.13
CA LYS A 473 31.18 -21.68 20.12
C LYS A 473 30.60 -23.03 19.61
N PRO A 474 30.51 -24.06 20.47
CA PRO A 474 30.00 -25.37 20.07
C PRO A 474 28.54 -25.27 19.59
N SER A 475 28.20 -26.07 18.58
CA SER A 475 26.92 -26.11 17.86
C SER A 475 25.73 -26.65 18.68
N ASP A 476 25.80 -26.63 20.02
CA ASP A 476 24.71 -27.07 20.91
C ASP A 476 23.59 -26.01 20.98
N GLY A 477 23.08 -25.62 19.80
CA GLY A 477 22.01 -24.65 19.56
C GLY A 477 22.38 -23.23 19.95
N LEU A 478 22.28 -22.29 19.02
CA LEU A 478 22.24 -20.89 19.40
C LEU A 478 20.97 -20.68 20.21
N LYS A 479 21.12 -20.26 21.47
CA LYS A 479 19.98 -20.03 22.36
C LYS A 479 20.02 -18.61 22.90
N GLY A 480 18.84 -18.12 23.23
CA GLY A 480 18.70 -16.84 23.91
C GLY A 480 18.91 -15.65 22.97
N PHE A 481 19.42 -14.58 23.57
CA PHE A 481 19.67 -13.30 22.93
C PHE A 481 20.74 -13.37 21.83
N ASN A 482 21.58 -14.41 21.84
CA ASN A 482 22.63 -14.58 20.84
C ASN A 482 22.08 -14.69 19.40
N CYS A 483 20.87 -15.23 19.18
CA CYS A 483 20.28 -15.29 17.83
C CYS A 483 20.00 -13.89 17.26
N ILE A 484 19.57 -12.95 18.11
CA ILE A 484 19.32 -11.56 17.73
C ILE A 484 20.65 -10.87 17.38
N VAL A 485 21.69 -11.10 18.19
CA VAL A 485 23.05 -10.61 17.91
C VAL A 485 23.56 -11.16 16.58
N TYR A 486 23.38 -12.45 16.29
CA TYR A 486 23.77 -13.07 15.02
C TYR A 486 23.09 -12.38 13.84
N ARG A 487 21.78 -12.16 13.93
CA ARG A 487 21.01 -11.47 12.90
C ARG A 487 21.55 -10.05 12.65
N SER A 488 21.66 -9.23 13.69
CA SER A 488 22.13 -7.83 13.56
C SER A 488 23.58 -7.75 13.09
N LEU A 489 24.44 -8.68 13.54
CA LEU A 489 25.83 -8.74 13.08
C LEU A 489 25.91 -9.16 11.61
N ALA A 490 25.10 -10.13 11.17
CA ALA A 490 25.03 -10.52 9.78
C ALA A 490 24.55 -9.35 8.91
N GLU A 491 23.47 -8.65 9.29
CA GLU A 491 22.98 -7.47 8.57
C GLU A 491 24.07 -6.41 8.37
N VAL A 492 24.84 -6.08 9.43
CA VAL A 492 26.00 -5.17 9.31
C VAL A 492 27.02 -5.73 8.32
N ILE A 493 27.43 -6.99 8.45
CA ILE A 493 28.41 -7.59 7.53
C ILE A 493 27.91 -7.55 6.08
N GLY A 494 26.63 -7.83 5.86
CA GLY A 494 26.01 -7.78 4.54
C GLY A 494 25.96 -6.36 3.96
N SER A 495 25.68 -5.34 4.78
CA SER A 495 25.65 -3.95 4.33
C SER A 495 27.05 -3.41 4.00
N TYR A 496 28.08 -3.86 4.72
CA TYR A 496 29.48 -3.45 4.51
C TYR A 496 30.34 -4.50 3.78
N SER A 497 29.74 -5.45 3.06
CA SER A 497 30.42 -6.59 2.42
C SER A 497 31.57 -6.17 1.50
N LYS A 498 31.41 -5.07 0.73
CA LYS A 498 32.45 -4.49 -0.14
C LYS A 498 33.68 -4.00 0.61
N TRP A 499 33.51 -3.50 1.82
CA TRP A 499 34.62 -3.02 2.64
C TRP A 499 35.29 -4.21 3.34
N ILE A 500 34.50 -5.18 3.80
CA ILE A 500 34.99 -6.42 4.40
C ILE A 500 35.77 -7.26 3.38
N SER A 501 35.39 -7.26 2.10
CA SER A 501 36.11 -8.01 1.04
C SER A 501 37.54 -7.56 0.81
N SER A 502 37.90 -6.34 1.24
CA SER A 502 39.28 -5.85 1.23
C SER A 502 40.17 -6.53 2.29
N PHE A 503 39.59 -7.07 3.36
CA PHE A 503 40.30 -7.82 4.40
C PHE A 503 40.47 -9.28 3.97
N LYS A 504 41.64 -9.62 3.44
CA LYS A 504 41.93 -10.97 2.90
C LYS A 504 42.08 -12.06 3.98
N GLU A 505 42.28 -11.68 5.24
CA GLU A 505 42.45 -12.60 6.37
C GLU A 505 41.10 -12.82 7.08
N ASN A 506 40.75 -14.08 7.40
CA ASN A 506 39.58 -14.48 8.22
C ASN A 506 38.22 -14.75 7.55
N PHE A 507 38.15 -15.13 6.27
CA PHE A 507 36.88 -15.55 5.64
C PHE A 507 36.30 -16.86 6.18
N ARG A 508 37.14 -17.83 6.59
CA ARG A 508 36.65 -19.10 7.11
C ARG A 508 35.82 -18.96 8.39
N PRO A 509 36.27 -18.23 9.44
CA PRO A 509 35.44 -17.91 10.60
C PRO A 509 34.12 -17.24 10.23
N LEU A 510 34.13 -16.35 9.22
CA LEU A 510 32.93 -15.68 8.73
C LEU A 510 31.94 -16.68 8.09
N LEU A 511 32.40 -17.56 7.21
CA LEU A 511 31.56 -18.59 6.60
C LEU A 511 30.98 -19.55 7.65
N LEU A 512 31.78 -19.95 8.65
CA LEU A 512 31.30 -20.77 9.76
C LEU A 512 30.25 -20.04 10.61
N PHE A 513 30.48 -18.76 10.91
CA PHE A 513 29.51 -17.92 11.61
C PHE A 513 28.17 -17.86 10.86
N LEU A 514 28.21 -17.58 9.55
CA LEU A 514 27.01 -17.54 8.70
C LEU A 514 26.31 -18.90 8.64
N ALA A 515 27.07 -19.99 8.54
CA ALA A 515 26.51 -21.33 8.48
C ALA A 515 25.75 -21.71 9.76
N ILE A 516 26.30 -21.37 10.94
CA ILE A 516 25.61 -21.55 12.22
C ILE A 516 24.33 -20.68 12.25
N GLY A 517 24.41 -19.42 11.82
CA GLY A 517 23.26 -18.51 11.80
C GLY A 517 22.15 -18.91 10.81
N ILE A 518 22.50 -19.50 9.66
CA ILE A 518 21.54 -20.03 8.66
C ILE A 518 20.71 -21.16 9.25
N SER A 519 21.33 -22.01 10.09
CA SER A 519 20.65 -23.16 10.71
C SER A 519 19.57 -22.76 11.74
N GLU A 520 19.53 -21.49 12.15
CA GLU A 520 18.60 -20.96 13.15
C GLU A 520 17.52 -20.07 12.52
N PRO A 521 16.22 -20.32 12.76
CA PRO A 521 15.14 -19.61 12.08
C PRO A 521 15.16 -18.08 12.22
N LEU A 522 15.55 -17.56 13.40
CA LEU A 522 15.54 -16.12 13.68
C LEU A 522 16.62 -15.32 12.94
N SER A 523 17.76 -15.95 12.65
CA SER A 523 18.89 -15.32 11.95
C SER A 523 19.04 -15.76 10.50
N SER A 524 18.26 -16.76 10.07
CA SER A 524 18.46 -17.43 8.79
C SER A 524 18.44 -16.47 7.60
N ASN A 525 17.42 -15.63 7.51
CA ASN A 525 17.26 -14.66 6.42
C ASN A 525 18.45 -13.69 6.31
N ALA A 526 18.81 -13.04 7.42
CA ALA A 526 19.94 -12.11 7.46
C ALA A 526 21.26 -12.80 7.09
N CYS A 527 21.51 -14.01 7.61
CA CYS A 527 22.73 -14.75 7.31
C CYS A 527 22.76 -15.27 5.87
N ALA A 528 21.64 -15.73 5.30
CA ALA A 528 21.53 -16.17 3.92
C ALA A 528 21.78 -15.03 2.92
N SER A 529 21.12 -13.89 3.12
CA SER A 529 21.35 -12.68 2.30
C SER A 529 22.79 -12.17 2.43
N THR A 530 23.35 -12.20 3.64
CA THR A 530 24.74 -11.82 3.88
C THR A 530 25.72 -12.76 3.19
N LEU A 531 25.48 -14.07 3.23
CA LEU A 531 26.28 -15.05 2.51
C LEU A 531 26.31 -14.74 1.01
N ARG A 532 25.15 -14.43 0.41
CA ARG A 532 25.05 -14.03 -0.99
C ARG A 532 25.90 -12.79 -1.29
N LYS A 533 25.72 -11.69 -0.54
CA LYS A 533 26.48 -10.44 -0.76
C LYS A 533 27.99 -10.64 -0.60
N VAL A 534 28.40 -11.40 0.42
CA VAL A 534 29.82 -11.73 0.64
C VAL A 534 30.38 -12.55 -0.51
N CYS A 535 29.62 -13.53 -1.04
CA CYS A 535 30.01 -14.30 -2.21
C CYS A 535 30.10 -13.45 -3.49
N GLU A 536 29.22 -12.47 -3.67
CA GLU A 536 29.25 -11.51 -4.78
C GLU A 536 30.49 -10.60 -4.72
N ASP A 537 30.79 -10.03 -3.57
CA ASP A 537 31.86 -9.02 -3.40
C ASP A 537 33.27 -9.62 -3.21
N ALA A 538 33.39 -10.86 -2.72
CA ALA A 538 34.66 -11.50 -2.37
C ALA A 538 34.95 -12.82 -3.11
N SER A 539 34.35 -13.03 -4.28
CA SER A 539 34.44 -14.28 -5.06
C SER A 539 35.86 -14.84 -5.22
N ILE A 540 36.85 -13.98 -5.46
CA ILE A 540 38.26 -14.38 -5.66
C ILE A 540 38.91 -15.01 -4.42
N VAL A 541 38.59 -14.50 -3.23
CA VAL A 541 39.19 -14.97 -1.96
C VAL A 541 38.51 -16.25 -1.48
N ILE A 542 37.25 -16.46 -1.87
CA ILE A 542 36.44 -17.61 -1.45
C ILE A 542 36.81 -18.90 -2.23
N TYR A 543 37.55 -18.82 -3.35
CA TYR A 543 38.01 -20.00 -4.12
C TYR A 543 38.98 -20.93 -3.37
N GLU A 544 39.50 -20.51 -2.22
CA GLU A 544 40.41 -21.37 -1.46
C GLU A 544 39.72 -22.70 -1.11
N PRO A 545 40.40 -23.85 -1.29
CA PRO A 545 39.78 -25.17 -1.08
C PRO A 545 39.11 -25.34 0.28
N SER A 546 39.67 -24.71 1.33
CA SER A 546 39.11 -24.78 2.68
C SER A 546 37.78 -24.02 2.84
N ASN A 547 37.57 -22.94 2.07
CA ASN A 547 36.33 -22.18 2.05
C ASN A 547 35.26 -22.88 1.20
N LEU A 548 35.66 -23.48 0.07
CA LEU A 548 34.78 -24.30 -0.76
C LEU A 548 34.19 -25.49 0.02
N GLU A 549 34.97 -26.16 0.86
CA GLU A 549 34.44 -27.24 1.71
C GLU A 549 33.38 -26.75 2.71
N VAL A 550 33.53 -25.53 3.26
CA VAL A 550 32.51 -24.94 4.16
C VAL A 550 31.24 -24.61 3.37
N LEU A 551 31.36 -24.04 2.16
CA LEU A 551 30.20 -23.81 1.28
C LEU A 551 29.50 -25.12 0.89
N MET A 552 30.26 -26.18 0.64
CA MET A 552 29.66 -27.47 0.36
C MET A 552 28.93 -28.05 1.56
N TRP A 553 29.51 -27.91 2.75
CA TRP A 553 28.84 -28.30 3.99
C TRP A 553 27.53 -27.52 4.22
N ILE A 554 27.51 -26.22 3.90
CA ILE A 554 26.28 -25.41 3.91
C ILE A 554 25.25 -25.99 2.94
N GLY A 555 25.65 -26.26 1.71
CA GLY A 555 24.76 -26.83 0.70
C GLY A 555 24.16 -28.19 1.09
N GLU A 556 24.96 -29.08 1.67
CA GLU A 556 24.53 -30.39 2.18
C GLU A 556 23.62 -30.28 3.43
N GLY A 557 23.69 -29.16 4.15
CA GLY A 557 22.87 -28.86 5.31
C GLY A 557 21.43 -28.46 4.98
N LEU A 558 21.16 -28.00 3.75
CA LEU A 558 19.86 -27.44 3.33
C LEU A 558 18.68 -28.42 3.51
N ASP A 559 18.90 -29.73 3.43
CA ASP A 559 17.84 -30.72 3.65
C ASP A 559 17.48 -30.94 5.12
N LYS A 560 18.37 -30.52 6.03
CA LYS A 560 18.19 -30.63 7.48
C LYS A 560 17.65 -29.33 8.08
N TRP A 561 18.06 -28.20 7.51
CA TRP A 561 17.62 -26.88 7.92
C TRP A 561 16.26 -26.58 7.29
N HIS A 562 15.23 -26.38 8.12
CA HIS A 562 13.86 -26.13 7.65
C HIS A 562 13.71 -24.68 7.20
N LEU A 563 14.43 -24.30 6.14
CA LEU A 563 14.50 -22.94 5.62
C LEU A 563 13.22 -22.53 4.88
N SER A 564 12.95 -21.23 4.86
CA SER A 564 12.00 -20.65 3.92
C SER A 564 12.54 -20.79 2.48
N MET A 565 11.65 -20.76 1.48
CA MET A 565 12.07 -20.87 0.07
C MET A 565 12.97 -19.70 -0.35
N GLU A 566 12.76 -18.52 0.22
CA GLU A 566 13.54 -17.31 -0.07
C GLU A 566 14.97 -17.43 0.49
N ASP A 567 15.11 -17.83 1.76
CA ASP A 567 16.43 -17.98 2.40
C ASP A 567 17.24 -19.10 1.72
N GLU A 568 16.56 -20.19 1.36
CA GLU A 568 17.16 -21.30 0.60
C GLU A 568 17.64 -20.83 -0.78
N GLU A 569 16.85 -20.01 -1.49
CA GLU A 569 17.23 -19.44 -2.79
C GLU A 569 18.45 -18.51 -2.68
N GLU A 570 18.55 -17.68 -1.62
CA GLU A 570 19.71 -16.83 -1.36
C GLU A 570 21.00 -17.64 -1.15
N VAL A 571 20.95 -18.72 -0.36
CA VAL A 571 22.09 -19.63 -0.16
C VAL A 571 22.46 -20.34 -1.46
N MET A 572 21.47 -20.81 -2.21
CA MET A 572 21.69 -21.45 -3.51
C MET A 572 22.35 -20.49 -4.50
N ASN A 573 21.90 -19.23 -4.56
CA ASN A 573 22.50 -18.18 -5.38
C ASN A 573 23.97 -17.95 -4.99
N ALA A 574 24.26 -17.81 -3.70
CA ALA A 574 25.60 -17.57 -3.18
C ALA A 574 26.59 -18.67 -3.59
N ILE A 575 26.23 -19.93 -3.33
CA ILE A 575 27.10 -21.07 -3.65
C ILE A 575 27.24 -21.24 -5.16
N SER A 576 26.14 -21.11 -5.92
CA SER A 576 26.17 -21.26 -7.38
C SER A 576 27.08 -20.23 -8.06
N LEU A 577 27.09 -18.98 -7.57
CA LEU A 577 27.97 -17.92 -8.06
C LEU A 577 29.46 -18.23 -7.86
N ILE A 578 29.82 -18.77 -6.69
CA ILE A 578 31.21 -19.16 -6.42
C ILE A 578 31.59 -20.38 -7.27
N LEU A 579 30.71 -21.38 -7.38
CA LEU A 579 30.98 -22.57 -8.18
C LEU A 579 31.07 -22.25 -9.69
N SER A 580 30.28 -21.31 -10.19
CA SER A 580 30.31 -20.92 -11.61
C SER A 580 31.64 -20.29 -12.02
N SER A 581 32.33 -19.67 -11.06
CA SER A 581 33.53 -18.88 -11.26
C SER A 581 34.84 -19.64 -10.93
N VAL A 582 34.74 -20.91 -10.52
CA VAL A 582 35.87 -21.84 -10.38
C VAL A 582 36.54 -22.10 -11.74
N PRO A 583 37.87 -21.89 -11.88
CA PRO A 583 38.58 -22.03 -13.16
C PRO A 583 38.82 -23.49 -13.58
N ASN A 584 38.98 -24.43 -12.64
CA ASN A 584 39.20 -25.84 -12.96
C ASN A 584 37.87 -26.51 -13.33
N ARG A 585 37.74 -26.93 -14.59
CA ARG A 585 36.51 -27.51 -15.16
C ARG A 585 36.09 -28.83 -14.49
N GLU A 586 37.04 -29.71 -14.22
CA GLU A 586 36.75 -31.02 -13.61
C GLU A 586 36.30 -30.84 -12.15
N LEU A 587 37.00 -29.98 -11.41
CA LEU A 587 36.64 -29.63 -10.04
C LEU A 587 35.27 -28.94 -9.98
N LYS A 588 34.98 -28.01 -10.90
CA LYS A 588 33.67 -27.36 -11.04
C LYS A 588 32.56 -28.38 -11.27
N SER A 589 32.74 -29.30 -12.22
CA SER A 589 31.74 -30.35 -12.51
C SER A 589 31.49 -31.26 -11.31
N ASN A 590 32.55 -31.64 -10.58
CA ASN A 590 32.44 -32.49 -9.39
C ASN A 590 31.73 -31.78 -8.24
N LEU A 591 32.05 -30.50 -7.99
CA LEU A 591 31.39 -29.71 -6.95
C LEU A 591 29.91 -29.45 -7.27
N LEU A 592 29.57 -29.14 -8.53
CA LEU A 592 28.18 -28.97 -8.95
C LEU A 592 27.38 -30.28 -8.82
N ALA A 593 27.99 -31.43 -9.16
CA ALA A 593 27.37 -32.73 -8.97
C ALA A 593 27.16 -33.06 -7.48
N ARG A 594 28.15 -32.76 -6.62
CA ARG A 594 28.05 -32.90 -5.16
C ARG A 594 26.94 -32.02 -4.59
N PHE A 595 26.88 -30.76 -5.01
CA PHE A 595 25.91 -29.78 -4.53
C PHE A 595 24.46 -30.16 -4.86
N LEU A 596 24.23 -30.70 -6.06
CA LEU A 596 22.90 -31.13 -6.51
C LEU A 596 22.56 -32.58 -6.14
N SER A 597 23.48 -33.33 -5.51
CA SER A 597 23.32 -34.76 -5.24
C SER A 597 22.03 -35.10 -4.48
N SER A 598 21.70 -34.36 -3.42
CA SER A 598 20.48 -34.58 -2.66
C SER A 598 19.22 -34.21 -3.44
N SER A 599 19.31 -33.23 -4.33
CA SER A 599 18.22 -32.84 -5.23
C SER A 599 17.94 -33.94 -6.25
N TYR A 600 18.99 -34.55 -6.82
CA TYR A 600 18.86 -35.71 -7.69
C TYR A 600 18.24 -36.91 -6.97
N GLU A 601 18.66 -37.18 -5.73
CA GLU A 601 18.10 -38.27 -4.92
C GLU A 601 16.61 -38.03 -4.59
N ALA A 602 16.24 -36.81 -4.22
CA ALA A 602 14.86 -36.46 -3.89
C ALA A 602 13.90 -36.66 -5.08
N ILE A 603 14.30 -36.22 -6.27
CA ILE A 603 13.49 -36.40 -7.50
C ILE A 603 13.54 -37.87 -7.95
N GLY A 604 14.67 -38.54 -7.80
CA GLY A 604 14.82 -39.97 -8.08
C GLY A 604 13.83 -40.84 -7.29
N LYS A 605 13.66 -40.56 -5.99
CA LYS A 605 12.68 -41.23 -5.11
C LYS A 605 11.23 -41.02 -5.52
N LEU A 606 10.92 -39.91 -6.20
CA LEU A 606 9.56 -39.63 -6.69
C LEU A 606 9.25 -40.41 -7.97
N VAL A 607 10.25 -40.52 -8.85
CA VAL A 607 10.10 -41.04 -10.22
C VAL A 607 10.32 -42.55 -10.30
N ASP A 608 10.92 -43.16 -9.28
CA ASP A 608 11.18 -44.58 -9.24
C ASP A 608 9.87 -45.41 -9.13
N PRO A 609 9.60 -46.35 -10.05
CA PRO A 609 8.33 -47.07 -10.13
C PRO A 609 8.02 -47.89 -8.87
N GLU A 610 9.02 -48.46 -8.18
CA GLU A 610 8.79 -49.30 -6.99
C GLU A 610 8.37 -48.47 -5.76
N THR A 611 8.90 -47.26 -5.63
CA THR A 611 8.61 -46.33 -4.55
C THR A 611 7.32 -45.53 -4.79
N SER A 612 6.99 -45.21 -6.04
CA SER A 612 5.75 -44.50 -6.39
C SER A 612 4.45 -45.21 -5.95
N HIS A 613 4.38 -46.54 -6.05
CA HIS A 613 3.22 -47.34 -5.66
C HIS A 613 3.04 -47.47 -4.14
N SER A 614 4.14 -47.50 -3.39
CA SER A 614 4.10 -47.57 -1.92
C SER A 614 3.83 -46.21 -1.28
N LEU A 615 4.31 -45.12 -1.87
CA LEU A 615 4.04 -43.75 -1.42
C LEU A 615 2.56 -43.38 -1.51
N LYS A 616 1.83 -43.85 -2.54
CA LYS A 616 0.37 -43.64 -2.67
C LYS A 616 -0.44 -44.26 -1.52
N GLN A 617 0.12 -45.20 -0.75
CA GLN A 617 -0.55 -45.83 0.40
C GLN A 617 -0.48 -44.98 1.68
N SER A 618 0.40 -43.97 1.73
CA SER A 618 0.59 -43.07 2.87
C SER A 618 0.67 -41.60 2.41
N PRO A 619 -0.43 -40.83 2.55
CA PRO A 619 -0.50 -39.44 2.08
C PRO A 619 0.58 -38.51 2.65
N ALA A 620 0.98 -38.71 3.91
CA ALA A 620 1.97 -37.85 4.58
C ALA A 620 3.39 -38.03 4.02
N SER A 621 3.82 -39.27 3.80
CA SER A 621 5.12 -39.56 3.17
C SER A 621 5.16 -39.11 1.71
N TYR A 622 4.04 -39.24 1.00
CA TYR A 622 3.93 -38.77 -0.38
C TYR A 622 4.10 -37.24 -0.48
N MET A 623 3.43 -36.46 0.38
CA MET A 623 3.62 -35.01 0.43
C MET A 623 5.06 -34.60 0.78
N GLN A 624 5.73 -35.31 1.70
CA GLN A 624 7.13 -35.03 2.04
C GLN A 624 8.06 -35.26 0.85
N VAL A 625 7.89 -36.36 0.11
CA VAL A 625 8.69 -36.65 -1.09
C VAL A 625 8.40 -35.63 -2.20
N LEU A 626 7.13 -35.25 -2.41
CA LEU A 626 6.75 -34.21 -3.36
C LEU A 626 7.40 -32.86 -3.04
N ASN A 627 7.37 -32.44 -1.77
CA ASN A 627 7.97 -31.18 -1.34
C ASN A 627 9.50 -31.20 -1.48
N ALA A 628 10.14 -32.33 -1.15
CA ALA A 628 11.58 -32.50 -1.34
C ALA A 628 11.97 -32.47 -2.83
N ALA A 629 11.19 -33.12 -3.71
CA ALA A 629 11.40 -33.09 -5.16
C ALA A 629 11.17 -31.69 -5.75
N SER A 630 10.12 -30.98 -5.31
CA SER A 630 9.84 -29.60 -5.71
C SER A 630 10.99 -28.67 -5.30
N ARG A 631 11.46 -28.73 -4.05
CA ARG A 631 12.67 -28.00 -3.61
C ARG A 631 13.91 -28.37 -4.44
N GLY A 632 14.12 -29.66 -4.71
CA GLY A 632 15.22 -30.13 -5.56
C GLY A 632 15.19 -29.52 -6.97
N LEU A 633 14.01 -29.42 -7.59
CA LEU A 633 13.83 -28.76 -8.88
C LEU A 633 14.11 -27.26 -8.81
N HIS A 634 13.64 -26.58 -7.76
CA HIS A 634 13.98 -25.16 -7.53
C HIS A 634 15.49 -24.95 -7.42
N ARG A 635 16.19 -25.76 -6.62
CA ARG A 635 17.65 -25.73 -6.48
C ARG A 635 18.36 -25.89 -7.82
N MET A 636 17.94 -26.88 -8.62
CA MET A 636 18.50 -27.11 -9.96
C MET A 636 18.30 -25.90 -10.87
N GLY A 637 17.09 -25.35 -10.91
CA GLY A 637 16.79 -24.13 -11.68
C GLY A 637 17.69 -22.96 -11.32
N THR A 638 17.88 -22.71 -10.02
CA THR A 638 18.77 -21.65 -9.52
C THR A 638 20.22 -21.85 -9.98
N VAL A 639 20.74 -23.08 -9.91
CA VAL A 639 22.10 -23.40 -10.40
C VAL A 639 22.25 -23.10 -11.88
N PHE A 640 21.26 -23.45 -12.73
CA PHE A 640 21.32 -23.14 -14.17
C PHE A 640 21.43 -21.64 -14.42
N ASN A 641 20.64 -20.82 -13.71
CA ASN A 641 20.62 -19.38 -13.88
C ASN A 641 22.00 -18.71 -13.69
N HIS A 642 22.83 -19.22 -12.78
CA HIS A 642 24.20 -18.70 -12.54
C HIS A 642 25.26 -19.26 -13.48
N LEU A 643 24.92 -20.30 -14.25
CA LEU A 643 25.80 -20.88 -15.27
C LEU A 643 25.58 -20.25 -16.65
N SER A 644 24.67 -19.29 -16.79
CA SER A 644 24.32 -18.64 -18.05
C SER A 644 25.55 -18.12 -18.81
N ILE A 645 25.58 -18.37 -20.12
CA ILE A 645 26.64 -17.93 -21.02
C ILE A 645 26.65 -16.40 -21.08
N SER A 646 27.71 -15.75 -20.59
CA SER A 646 28.00 -14.36 -20.96
C SER A 646 28.20 -14.31 -22.47
N ALA A 647 27.43 -13.47 -23.17
CA ALA A 647 27.38 -13.34 -24.63
C ALA A 647 28.72 -12.98 -25.32
N VAL A 648 29.84 -12.95 -24.57
CA VAL A 648 31.18 -12.58 -25.02
C VAL A 648 32.20 -13.74 -24.89
N ALA A 649 31.84 -14.89 -24.31
CA ALA A 649 32.80 -16.00 -24.13
C ALA A 649 32.81 -16.97 -25.33
N GLU A 650 34.01 -17.33 -25.78
CA GLU A 650 34.30 -18.26 -26.87
C GLU A 650 33.58 -19.63 -26.76
N PRO A 651 33.30 -20.33 -27.88
CA PRO A 651 32.56 -21.60 -27.95
C PRO A 651 33.23 -22.81 -27.26
N ALA A 652 34.31 -22.59 -26.50
CA ALA A 652 35.01 -23.61 -25.72
C ALA A 652 34.60 -23.62 -24.23
N ALA A 653 33.72 -22.70 -23.78
CA ALA A 653 33.19 -22.63 -22.41
C ALA A 653 31.97 -23.57 -22.16
N ASP A 654 31.46 -24.21 -23.22
CA ASP A 654 30.11 -24.81 -23.27
C ASP A 654 29.96 -26.22 -22.64
N ASP A 655 31.03 -26.88 -22.18
CA ASP A 655 30.98 -28.28 -21.73
C ASP A 655 30.28 -28.51 -20.38
N SER A 656 30.31 -27.54 -19.45
CA SER A 656 29.74 -27.72 -18.10
C SER A 656 28.21 -27.59 -18.06
N ILE A 657 27.63 -26.71 -18.87
CA ILE A 657 26.17 -26.61 -19.00
C ILE A 657 25.66 -27.86 -19.72
N LEU A 658 26.36 -28.30 -20.77
CA LEU A 658 26.04 -29.53 -21.50
C LEU A 658 26.14 -30.78 -20.60
N SER A 659 27.14 -30.88 -19.73
CA SER A 659 27.27 -32.02 -18.81
C SER A 659 26.13 -32.07 -17.79
N LEU A 660 25.74 -30.91 -17.22
CA LEU A 660 24.59 -30.82 -16.32
C LEU A 660 23.27 -31.08 -17.03
N LEU A 661 23.08 -30.51 -18.23
CA LEU A 661 21.89 -30.72 -19.04
C LEU A 661 21.70 -32.22 -19.39
N ARG A 662 22.80 -32.94 -19.68
CA ARG A 662 22.76 -34.40 -19.94
C ARG A 662 22.26 -35.21 -18.74
N VAL A 663 22.55 -34.78 -17.51
CA VAL A 663 22.09 -35.45 -16.28
C VAL A 663 20.67 -35.00 -15.92
N PHE A 664 20.38 -33.70 -16.08
CA PHE A 664 19.11 -33.09 -15.69
C PHE A 664 17.95 -33.47 -16.63
N TRP A 665 18.20 -33.53 -17.93
CA TRP A 665 17.16 -33.76 -18.93
C TRP A 665 16.40 -35.09 -18.74
N PRO A 666 17.06 -36.25 -18.58
CA PRO A 666 16.35 -37.52 -18.36
C PRO A 666 15.46 -37.52 -17.12
N ILE A 667 15.79 -36.70 -16.11
CA ILE A 667 15.02 -36.59 -14.88
C ILE A 667 13.76 -35.77 -15.15
N LEU A 668 13.89 -34.60 -15.78
CA LEU A 668 12.74 -33.80 -16.20
C LEU A 668 11.80 -34.58 -17.12
N GLU A 669 12.33 -35.31 -18.10
CA GLU A 669 11.54 -36.13 -19.04
C GLU A 669 10.63 -37.12 -18.28
N LYS A 670 11.16 -37.79 -17.26
CA LYS A 670 10.36 -38.70 -16.43
C LYS A 670 9.37 -37.98 -15.53
N VAL A 671 9.72 -36.82 -14.98
CA VAL A 671 8.83 -36.00 -14.13
C VAL A 671 7.62 -35.49 -14.94
N PHE A 672 7.85 -34.88 -16.09
CA PHE A 672 6.79 -34.36 -16.97
C PHE A 672 5.92 -35.46 -17.58
N SER A 673 6.41 -36.70 -17.64
CA SER A 673 5.66 -37.88 -18.09
C SER A 673 4.91 -38.59 -16.95
N SER A 674 5.02 -38.12 -15.70
CA SER A 674 4.43 -38.78 -14.53
C SER A 674 3.08 -38.17 -14.13
N GLU A 675 2.24 -38.97 -13.45
CA GLU A 675 0.97 -38.51 -12.86
C GLU A 675 1.17 -37.47 -11.74
N HIS A 676 2.40 -37.33 -11.21
CA HIS A 676 2.71 -36.39 -10.12
C HIS A 676 2.56 -34.92 -10.53
N MET A 677 2.48 -34.64 -11.84
CA MET A 677 2.23 -33.30 -12.41
C MET A 677 0.82 -32.74 -12.09
N GLU A 678 -0.07 -33.54 -11.52
CA GLU A 678 -1.31 -33.04 -10.90
C GLU A 678 -1.03 -32.11 -9.71
N SER A 679 0.13 -32.24 -9.05
CA SER A 679 0.52 -31.34 -7.97
C SER A 679 0.98 -29.98 -8.51
N SER A 680 0.23 -28.92 -8.21
CA SER A 680 0.56 -27.54 -8.60
C SER A 680 1.98 -27.11 -8.17
N ASN A 681 2.38 -27.41 -6.93
CA ASN A 681 3.72 -27.05 -6.41
C ASN A 681 4.86 -27.74 -7.18
N LEU A 682 4.66 -29.00 -7.59
CA LEU A 682 5.66 -29.73 -8.35
C LEU A 682 5.73 -29.23 -9.80
N SER A 683 4.57 -28.99 -10.41
CA SER A 683 4.46 -28.46 -11.77
C SER A 683 5.04 -27.05 -11.89
N MET A 684 4.81 -26.18 -10.90
CA MET A 684 5.45 -24.87 -10.82
C MET A 684 6.98 -25.00 -10.74
N ALA A 685 7.49 -25.84 -9.84
CA ALA A 685 8.93 -26.05 -9.67
C ALA A 685 9.60 -26.62 -10.94
N ALA A 686 8.97 -27.61 -11.57
CA ALA A 686 9.44 -28.21 -12.81
C ALA A 686 9.46 -27.20 -13.97
N CYS A 687 8.40 -26.42 -14.12
CA CYS A 687 8.29 -25.36 -15.14
C CYS A 687 9.33 -24.25 -14.92
N ARG A 688 9.52 -23.81 -13.67
CA ARG A 688 10.56 -22.81 -13.33
C ARG A 688 11.96 -23.33 -13.62
N ALA A 689 12.28 -24.56 -13.20
CA ALA A 689 13.58 -25.17 -13.45
C ALA A 689 13.87 -25.34 -14.94
N LEU A 690 12.88 -25.78 -15.71
CA LEU A 690 12.95 -25.89 -17.16
C LEU A 690 13.16 -24.52 -17.83
N SER A 691 12.43 -23.50 -17.39
CA SER A 691 12.54 -22.13 -17.91
C SER A 691 13.95 -21.56 -17.76
N LEU A 692 14.52 -21.69 -16.55
CA LEU A 692 15.89 -21.24 -16.26
C LEU A 692 16.94 -22.04 -17.02
N ALA A 693 16.73 -23.36 -17.18
CA ALA A 693 17.62 -24.21 -17.98
C ALA A 693 17.61 -23.81 -19.47
N ILE A 694 16.45 -23.45 -20.02
CA ILE A 694 16.30 -22.99 -21.42
C ILE A 694 17.05 -21.67 -21.63
N GLN A 695 16.78 -20.66 -20.81
CA GLN A 695 17.44 -19.35 -20.90
C GLN A 695 18.96 -19.46 -20.77
N SER A 696 19.44 -20.34 -19.88
CA SER A 696 20.87 -20.50 -19.62
C SER A 696 21.59 -21.32 -20.68
N SER A 697 20.91 -22.29 -21.31
CA SER A 697 21.50 -23.19 -22.30
C SER A 697 21.41 -22.68 -23.74
N GLY A 698 20.50 -21.74 -24.03
CA GLY A 698 20.31 -21.15 -25.35
C GLY A 698 20.23 -22.19 -26.46
N GLN A 699 21.09 -22.08 -27.48
CA GLN A 699 21.06 -22.95 -28.66
C GLN A 699 21.23 -24.44 -28.36
N HIS A 700 21.89 -24.82 -27.27
CA HIS A 700 22.09 -26.22 -26.90
C HIS A 700 20.78 -26.95 -26.57
N PHE A 701 19.70 -26.20 -26.31
CA PHE A 701 18.38 -26.74 -26.00
C PHE A 701 17.49 -26.97 -27.24
N ALA A 702 17.89 -26.47 -28.42
CA ALA A 702 17.05 -26.44 -29.62
C ALA A 702 16.55 -27.82 -30.07
N THR A 703 17.38 -28.87 -29.93
CA THR A 703 17.00 -30.24 -30.35
C THR A 703 15.94 -30.89 -29.46
N LEU A 704 15.76 -30.40 -28.23
CA LEU A 704 14.81 -30.91 -27.24
C LEU A 704 13.45 -30.18 -27.30
N LEU A 705 13.39 -29.06 -28.03
CA LEU A 705 12.24 -28.18 -28.16
C LEU A 705 10.93 -28.90 -28.53
N PRO A 706 10.90 -29.84 -29.51
CA PRO A 706 9.65 -30.52 -29.89
C PRO A 706 9.04 -31.32 -28.73
N LYS A 707 9.87 -32.03 -27.97
CA LYS A 707 9.41 -32.80 -26.80
C LYS A 707 8.89 -31.89 -25.70
N VAL A 708 9.59 -30.78 -25.43
CA VAL A 708 9.19 -29.82 -24.40
C VAL A 708 7.83 -29.21 -24.69
N LEU A 709 7.63 -28.67 -25.89
CA LEU A 709 6.35 -28.04 -26.24
C LEU A 709 5.20 -29.05 -26.27
N ASP A 710 5.46 -30.30 -26.67
CA ASP A 710 4.47 -31.37 -26.60
C ASP A 710 4.05 -31.66 -25.15
N TRP A 711 4.99 -31.76 -24.20
CA TRP A 711 4.66 -31.95 -22.78
C TRP A 711 3.95 -30.75 -22.15
N LEU A 712 4.40 -29.52 -22.41
CA LEU A 712 3.77 -28.33 -21.85
C LEU A 712 2.32 -28.20 -22.33
N SER A 713 2.08 -28.40 -23.62
CA SER A 713 0.74 -28.33 -24.18
C SER A 713 -0.15 -29.51 -23.74
N THR A 714 0.38 -30.73 -23.67
CA THR A 714 -0.40 -31.91 -23.22
C THR A 714 -0.73 -31.83 -21.74
N ASN A 715 0.23 -31.49 -20.88
CA ASN A 715 -0.02 -31.36 -19.44
C ASN A 715 -0.95 -30.20 -19.13
N PHE A 716 -0.93 -29.09 -19.88
CA PHE A 716 -1.93 -28.04 -19.70
C PHE A 716 -3.35 -28.49 -20.07
N VAL A 717 -3.51 -29.28 -21.13
CA VAL A 717 -4.82 -29.83 -21.50
C VAL A 717 -5.37 -30.76 -20.41
N LEU A 718 -4.50 -31.53 -19.74
CA LEU A 718 -4.85 -32.40 -18.61
C LEU A 718 -5.10 -31.61 -17.31
N TYR A 719 -4.27 -30.63 -16.99
CA TYR A 719 -4.27 -29.86 -15.74
C TYR A 719 -4.48 -28.37 -16.04
N GLN A 720 -5.71 -28.02 -16.37
CA GLN A 720 -6.06 -26.72 -16.95
C GLN A 720 -5.96 -25.51 -16.02
N SER A 721 -5.83 -25.76 -14.71
CA SER A 721 -5.59 -24.73 -13.68
C SER A 721 -4.11 -24.37 -13.52
N HIS A 722 -3.19 -25.08 -14.19
CA HIS A 722 -1.74 -24.86 -14.04
C HIS A 722 -1.23 -23.93 -15.15
N GLU A 723 -1.28 -22.62 -14.92
CA GLU A 723 -0.87 -21.60 -15.88
C GLU A 723 0.65 -21.57 -16.15
N TYR A 724 1.45 -22.20 -15.28
CA TYR A 724 2.92 -22.29 -15.41
C TYR A 724 3.37 -22.92 -16.72
N TYR A 725 2.60 -23.85 -17.29
CA TYR A 725 2.93 -24.46 -18.58
C TYR A 725 2.90 -23.44 -19.73
N ILE A 726 1.91 -22.54 -19.71
CA ILE A 726 1.79 -21.44 -20.69
C ILE A 726 2.92 -20.43 -20.48
N ARG A 727 3.23 -20.09 -19.22
CA ARG A 727 4.34 -19.17 -18.89
C ARG A 727 5.68 -19.71 -19.39
N THR A 728 5.98 -20.99 -19.16
CA THR A 728 7.21 -21.62 -19.67
C THR A 728 7.24 -21.72 -21.19
N ALA A 729 6.12 -22.02 -21.84
CA ALA A 729 6.04 -22.00 -23.31
C ALA A 729 6.26 -20.59 -23.90
N SER A 730 5.93 -19.53 -23.14
CA SER A 730 6.22 -18.15 -23.53
C SER A 730 7.73 -17.90 -23.59
N ILE A 731 8.48 -18.36 -22.59
CA ILE A 731 9.95 -18.26 -22.52
C ILE A 731 10.59 -19.02 -23.67
N VAL A 732 10.06 -20.21 -23.97
CA VAL A 732 10.48 -21.00 -25.14
C VAL A 732 10.35 -20.20 -26.45
N ILE A 733 9.22 -19.53 -26.65
CA ILE A 733 8.97 -18.75 -27.87
C ILE A 733 9.78 -17.45 -27.88
N GLU A 734 10.03 -16.86 -26.72
CA GLU A 734 10.89 -15.68 -26.61
C GLU A 734 12.32 -16.00 -27.09
N GLU A 735 12.87 -17.13 -26.65
CA GLU A 735 14.21 -17.58 -27.02
C GLU A 735 14.31 -18.10 -28.46
N PHE A 736 13.34 -18.90 -28.94
CA PHE A 736 13.45 -19.63 -30.21
C PHE A 736 12.46 -19.19 -31.30
N GLY A 737 11.55 -18.25 -31.04
CA GLY A 737 10.47 -17.87 -31.96
C GLY A 737 10.95 -17.38 -33.33
N HIS A 738 12.15 -16.81 -33.38
CA HIS A 738 12.79 -16.31 -34.60
C HIS A 738 13.29 -17.43 -35.53
N ARG A 739 13.31 -18.70 -35.10
CA ARG A 739 13.75 -19.85 -35.90
C ARG A 739 12.61 -20.35 -36.79
N GLU A 740 12.76 -20.15 -38.11
CA GLU A 740 11.75 -20.55 -39.11
C GLU A 740 11.43 -22.05 -39.08
N GLU A 741 12.43 -22.89 -38.82
CA GLU A 741 12.31 -24.36 -38.78
C GLU A 741 11.25 -24.86 -37.79
N TYR A 742 11.04 -24.15 -36.69
CA TYR A 742 10.09 -24.53 -35.64
C TYR A 742 8.74 -23.79 -35.73
N GLY A 743 8.53 -22.98 -36.77
CA GLY A 743 7.28 -22.23 -37.00
C GLY A 743 6.02 -23.10 -36.84
N PRO A 744 5.88 -24.24 -37.56
CA PRO A 744 4.70 -25.10 -37.45
C PRO A 744 4.46 -25.67 -36.04
N LEU A 745 5.54 -25.92 -35.29
CA LEU A 745 5.48 -26.43 -33.92
C LEU A 745 4.92 -25.36 -32.96
N PHE A 746 5.35 -24.10 -33.10
CA PHE A 746 4.81 -23.00 -32.32
C PHE A 746 3.32 -22.77 -32.63
N VAL A 747 2.93 -22.85 -33.91
CA VAL A 747 1.51 -22.77 -34.31
C VAL A 747 0.68 -23.87 -33.66
N THR A 748 1.15 -25.12 -33.71
CA THR A 748 0.46 -26.26 -33.08
C THR A 748 0.33 -26.08 -31.56
N THR A 749 1.35 -25.51 -30.91
CA THR A 749 1.32 -25.22 -29.48
C THR A 749 0.29 -24.14 -29.16
N PHE A 750 0.26 -23.05 -29.94
CA PHE A 750 -0.74 -21.99 -29.78
C PHE A 750 -2.16 -22.48 -30.00
N GLU A 751 -2.37 -23.37 -30.97
CA GLU A 751 -3.64 -24.06 -31.22
C GLU A 751 -4.09 -24.85 -29.99
N ARG A 752 -3.22 -25.70 -29.43
CA ARG A 752 -3.54 -26.51 -28.24
C ARG A 752 -3.90 -25.66 -27.02
N PHE A 753 -3.17 -24.57 -26.76
CA PHE A 753 -3.51 -23.67 -25.65
C PHE A 753 -4.81 -22.90 -25.89
N THR A 754 -5.03 -22.38 -27.10
CA THR A 754 -6.24 -21.61 -27.42
C THR A 754 -7.50 -22.46 -27.35
N HIS A 755 -7.42 -23.73 -27.75
CA HIS A 755 -8.55 -24.67 -27.70
C HIS A 755 -8.71 -25.42 -26.38
N ALA A 756 -7.83 -25.20 -25.39
CA ALA A 756 -8.01 -25.77 -24.06
C ALA A 756 -9.33 -25.27 -23.43
N ALA A 757 -10.01 -26.14 -22.67
CA ALA A 757 -11.35 -25.82 -22.18
C ALA A 757 -11.38 -24.63 -21.21
N SER A 758 -10.34 -24.44 -20.38
CA SER A 758 -10.20 -23.28 -19.49
C SER A 758 -10.06 -21.95 -20.25
N VAL A 759 -9.24 -21.90 -21.31
CA VAL A 759 -9.10 -20.70 -22.16
C VAL A 759 -10.38 -20.44 -22.95
N MET A 760 -11.00 -21.48 -23.48
CA MET A 760 -12.28 -21.36 -24.18
C MET A 760 -13.43 -20.96 -23.25
N ALA A 761 -13.36 -21.25 -21.95
CA ALA A 761 -14.33 -20.85 -20.95
C ALA A 761 -14.29 -19.35 -20.60
N LEU A 762 -13.24 -18.61 -20.98
CA LEU A 762 -13.13 -17.15 -20.79
C LEU A 762 -14.11 -16.39 -21.72
N THR A 763 -15.40 -16.48 -21.42
CA THR A 763 -16.49 -15.90 -22.25
C THR A 763 -17.18 -14.72 -21.56
N SER A 764 -16.87 -14.45 -20.28
CA SER A 764 -17.45 -13.35 -19.51
C SER A 764 -16.44 -12.77 -18.52
N SER A 765 -16.66 -11.51 -18.12
CA SER A 765 -15.85 -10.83 -17.09
C SER A 765 -15.78 -11.63 -15.79
N TYR A 766 -16.89 -12.24 -15.37
CA TYR A 766 -16.96 -13.06 -14.16
C TYR A 766 -15.97 -14.24 -14.19
N VAL A 767 -15.88 -14.97 -15.31
CA VAL A 767 -14.95 -16.11 -15.41
C VAL A 767 -13.50 -15.63 -15.42
N CYS A 768 -13.22 -14.49 -16.06
CA CYS A 768 -11.90 -13.86 -16.02
C CYS A 768 -11.48 -13.44 -14.61
N ASP A 769 -12.44 -13.01 -13.78
CA ASP A 769 -12.20 -12.63 -12.38
C ASP A 769 -11.97 -13.85 -11.46
N GLN A 770 -12.49 -15.03 -11.83
CA GLN A 770 -12.20 -16.28 -11.10
C GLN A 770 -10.82 -16.84 -11.40
N GLU A 771 -10.29 -16.62 -12.61
CA GLU A 771 -9.02 -17.19 -13.09
C GLU A 771 -8.07 -16.09 -13.65
N PRO A 772 -7.68 -15.08 -12.85
CA PRO A 772 -6.90 -13.95 -13.34
C PRO A 772 -5.48 -14.32 -13.78
N ASP A 773 -4.86 -15.31 -13.12
CA ASP A 773 -3.51 -15.80 -13.44
C ASP A 773 -3.45 -16.48 -14.81
N LEU A 774 -4.49 -17.24 -15.17
CA LEU A 774 -4.62 -17.86 -16.48
C LEU A 774 -4.77 -16.81 -17.58
N VAL A 775 -5.58 -15.77 -17.35
CA VAL A 775 -5.75 -14.65 -18.29
C VAL A 775 -4.41 -13.97 -18.54
N GLU A 776 -3.67 -13.66 -17.48
CA GLU A 776 -2.36 -13.04 -17.59
C GLU A 776 -1.36 -13.93 -18.34
N ALA A 777 -1.28 -15.22 -17.97
CA ALA A 777 -0.39 -16.16 -18.63
C ALA A 777 -0.70 -16.31 -20.13
N TYR A 778 -1.96 -16.49 -20.51
CA TYR A 778 -2.37 -16.67 -21.91
C TYR A 778 -2.16 -15.42 -22.74
N THR A 779 -2.51 -14.24 -22.22
CA THR A 779 -2.35 -12.97 -22.96
C THR A 779 -0.88 -12.58 -23.09
N ASN A 780 -0.04 -12.87 -22.09
CA ASN A 780 1.40 -12.70 -22.19
C ASN A 780 2.02 -13.67 -23.20
N PHE A 781 1.62 -14.95 -23.19
CA PHE A 781 2.03 -15.94 -24.19
C PHE A 781 1.70 -15.49 -25.60
N ALA A 782 0.45 -15.08 -25.84
CA ALA A 782 0.00 -14.65 -27.16
C ALA A 782 0.74 -13.37 -27.61
N SER A 783 1.06 -12.46 -26.67
CA SER A 783 1.88 -11.26 -26.95
C SER A 783 3.29 -11.64 -27.39
N THR A 784 3.93 -12.56 -26.68
CA THR A 784 5.27 -13.05 -27.01
C THR A 784 5.28 -13.82 -28.33
N PHE A 785 4.26 -14.64 -28.59
CA PHE A 785 4.09 -15.31 -29.88
C PHE A 785 4.04 -14.32 -31.05
N ILE A 786 3.23 -13.28 -30.97
CA ILE A 786 3.13 -12.28 -32.05
C ILE A 786 4.44 -11.50 -32.24
N ARG A 787 5.15 -11.21 -31.15
CA ARG A 787 6.39 -10.40 -31.20
C ARG A 787 7.59 -11.20 -31.71
N SER A 788 7.70 -12.46 -31.32
CA SER A 788 8.90 -13.28 -31.51
C SER A 788 8.83 -14.22 -32.71
N CYS A 789 7.63 -14.65 -33.13
CA CYS A 789 7.49 -15.59 -34.25
C CYS A 789 7.60 -14.91 -35.63
N ASN A 790 8.11 -15.68 -36.60
CA ASN A 790 8.24 -15.24 -37.98
C ASN A 790 6.87 -14.99 -38.66
N LYS A 791 6.88 -14.08 -39.64
CA LYS A 791 5.67 -13.57 -40.31
C LYS A 791 4.86 -14.66 -41.02
N ASP A 792 5.51 -15.71 -41.51
CA ASP A 792 4.83 -16.84 -42.15
C ASP A 792 4.04 -17.69 -41.14
N ALA A 793 4.59 -17.91 -39.94
CA ALA A 793 3.88 -18.58 -38.86
C ALA A 793 2.68 -17.73 -38.37
N LEU A 794 2.84 -16.42 -38.29
CA LEU A 794 1.73 -15.52 -37.93
C LEU A 794 0.62 -15.51 -38.99
N SER A 795 0.99 -15.62 -40.27
CA SER A 795 0.01 -15.61 -41.37
C SER A 795 -0.90 -16.84 -41.39
N SER A 796 -0.41 -17.99 -40.92
CA SER A 796 -1.17 -19.25 -40.87
C SER A 796 -2.08 -19.38 -39.63
N CYS A 797 -1.92 -18.50 -38.63
CA CYS A 797 -2.70 -18.50 -37.38
C CYS A 797 -3.93 -17.59 -37.38
N GLY A 798 -4.45 -17.18 -38.54
CA GLY A 798 -5.55 -16.18 -38.61
C GLY A 798 -6.76 -16.49 -37.72
N SER A 799 -7.28 -17.71 -37.80
CA SER A 799 -8.42 -18.15 -36.96
C SER A 799 -8.08 -18.22 -35.47
N LEU A 800 -6.87 -18.62 -35.10
CA LEU A 800 -6.42 -18.69 -33.71
C LEU A 800 -6.26 -17.30 -33.09
N LEU A 801 -5.68 -16.36 -33.85
CA LEU A 801 -5.55 -14.96 -33.45
C LEU A 801 -6.92 -14.30 -33.29
N GLU A 802 -7.89 -14.63 -34.15
CA GLU A 802 -9.26 -14.16 -34.04
C GLU A 802 -9.89 -14.55 -32.70
N VAL A 803 -9.84 -15.84 -32.34
CA VAL A 803 -10.33 -16.34 -31.06
C VAL A 803 -9.58 -15.68 -29.90
N SER A 804 -8.24 -15.62 -29.96
CA SER A 804 -7.41 -15.04 -28.91
C SER A 804 -7.75 -13.57 -28.64
N ILE A 805 -7.99 -12.77 -29.68
CA ILE A 805 -8.38 -11.36 -29.57
C ILE A 805 -9.78 -11.21 -29.00
N GLN A 806 -10.74 -12.06 -29.39
CA GLN A 806 -12.08 -12.05 -28.79
C GLN A 806 -12.01 -12.34 -27.29
N LYS A 807 -11.20 -13.33 -26.88
CA LYS A 807 -10.96 -13.65 -25.47
C LYS A 807 -10.32 -12.48 -24.72
N ALA A 808 -9.28 -11.88 -25.28
CA ALA A 808 -8.62 -10.73 -24.67
C ALA A 808 -9.53 -9.50 -24.58
N ALA A 809 -10.38 -9.25 -25.59
CA ALA A 809 -11.37 -8.19 -25.55
C ALA A 809 -12.32 -8.35 -24.36
N ILE A 810 -12.86 -9.55 -24.14
CA ILE A 810 -13.71 -9.85 -22.97
C ILE A 810 -12.94 -9.61 -21.66
N CYS A 811 -11.69 -10.10 -21.58
CA CYS A 811 -10.86 -9.97 -20.38
C CYS A 811 -10.56 -8.51 -19.99
N CYS A 812 -10.63 -7.56 -20.93
CA CYS A 812 -10.47 -6.13 -20.63
C CYS A 812 -11.52 -5.59 -19.65
N THR A 813 -12.67 -6.26 -19.54
CA THR A 813 -13.81 -5.88 -18.71
C THR A 813 -13.78 -6.51 -17.30
N ALA A 814 -12.86 -7.45 -17.04
CA ALA A 814 -12.67 -8.10 -15.74
C ALA A 814 -12.38 -7.07 -14.65
N MET A 815 -12.91 -7.22 -13.43
CA MET A 815 -12.62 -6.32 -12.30
C MET A 815 -11.17 -6.40 -11.84
N HIS A 816 -10.53 -7.56 -11.96
CA HIS A 816 -9.15 -7.77 -11.58
C HIS A 816 -8.18 -6.94 -12.45
N ARG A 817 -7.43 -6.02 -11.79
CA ARG A 817 -6.60 -5.02 -12.48
C ARG A 817 -5.48 -5.65 -13.33
N GLY A 818 -4.80 -6.68 -12.84
CA GLY A 818 -3.68 -7.33 -13.54
C GLY A 818 -4.14 -7.96 -14.86
N ALA A 819 -5.06 -8.91 -14.78
CA ALA A 819 -5.71 -9.58 -15.91
C ALA A 819 -6.23 -8.60 -16.99
N ALA A 820 -6.98 -7.56 -16.61
CA ALA A 820 -7.49 -6.58 -17.56
C ALA A 820 -6.38 -5.80 -18.29
N LEU A 821 -5.33 -5.38 -17.56
CA LEU A 821 -4.20 -4.65 -18.15
C LEU A 821 -3.30 -5.56 -19.01
N ALA A 822 -3.14 -6.84 -18.66
CA ALA A 822 -2.43 -7.83 -19.46
C ALA A 822 -3.15 -8.06 -20.80
N ALA A 823 -4.47 -8.26 -20.77
CA ALA A 823 -5.29 -8.40 -21.96
C ALA A 823 -5.24 -7.16 -22.88
N MET A 824 -5.36 -5.95 -22.31
CA MET A 824 -5.21 -4.71 -23.08
C MET A 824 -3.80 -4.55 -23.67
N SER A 825 -2.77 -5.02 -22.96
CA SER A 825 -1.38 -4.99 -23.45
C SER A 825 -1.19 -5.94 -24.63
N TYR A 826 -1.82 -7.12 -24.60
CA TYR A 826 -1.86 -8.04 -25.73
C TYR A 826 -2.57 -7.44 -26.95
N LEU A 827 -3.76 -6.86 -26.77
CA LEU A 827 -4.48 -6.18 -27.86
C LEU A 827 -3.63 -5.08 -28.49
N SER A 828 -3.00 -4.25 -27.67
CA SER A 828 -2.11 -3.19 -28.16
C SER A 828 -0.87 -3.74 -28.86
N CYS A 829 -0.31 -4.86 -28.38
CA CYS A 829 0.81 -5.56 -29.01
C CYS A 829 0.44 -6.10 -30.39
N PHE A 830 -0.71 -6.77 -30.53
CA PHE A 830 -1.20 -7.28 -31.81
C PHE A 830 -1.39 -6.14 -32.82
N LEU A 831 -2.02 -5.03 -32.39
CA LEU A 831 -2.26 -3.87 -33.26
C LEU A 831 -0.97 -3.16 -33.67
N ASP A 832 0.03 -3.04 -32.77
CA ASP A 832 1.31 -2.41 -33.13
C ASP A 832 2.08 -3.26 -34.15
N VAL A 833 2.17 -4.57 -33.92
CA VAL A 833 2.85 -5.49 -34.85
C VAL A 833 2.13 -5.50 -36.20
N GLY A 834 0.80 -5.57 -36.21
CA GLY A 834 -0.01 -5.46 -37.43
C GLY A 834 0.18 -4.14 -38.17
N LEU A 835 0.32 -3.02 -37.46
CA LEU A 835 0.58 -1.70 -38.05
C LEU A 835 1.98 -1.61 -38.66
N VAL A 836 3.01 -2.14 -37.98
CA VAL A 836 4.38 -2.20 -38.51
C VAL A 836 4.43 -3.05 -39.78
N THR A 837 3.75 -4.20 -39.83
CA THR A 837 3.72 -5.02 -41.05
C THR A 837 2.97 -4.33 -42.20
N LEU A 838 1.92 -3.56 -41.90
CA LEU A 838 1.17 -2.78 -42.90
C LEU A 838 2.03 -1.70 -43.55
N LEU A 839 2.88 -1.03 -42.77
CA LEU A 839 3.85 -0.06 -43.28
C LEU A 839 4.94 -0.72 -44.13
N GLU A 840 5.33 -1.96 -43.81
CA GLU A 840 6.35 -2.71 -44.55
C GLU A 840 5.83 -3.51 -45.77
N HIS A 841 4.52 -3.46 -46.09
CA HIS A 841 3.88 -4.18 -47.21
C HIS A 841 4.19 -5.70 -47.29
N ARG A 842 3.97 -6.47 -46.22
CA ARG A 842 4.25 -7.93 -46.15
C ARG A 842 3.00 -8.84 -46.08
N SER A 843 3.21 -10.16 -46.12
CA SER A 843 2.17 -11.24 -46.16
C SER A 843 1.19 -11.22 -44.98
N PHE A 844 1.63 -10.88 -43.76
CA PHE A 844 0.81 -10.83 -42.54
C PHE A 844 -0.29 -9.73 -42.57
N ASN A 845 -0.25 -8.82 -43.54
CA ASN A 845 -1.17 -7.69 -43.65
C ASN A 845 -2.61 -8.12 -43.91
N ALA A 846 -2.81 -9.12 -44.77
CA ALA A 846 -4.14 -9.63 -45.09
C ALA A 846 -4.77 -10.31 -43.86
N THR A 847 -4.00 -11.17 -43.17
CA THR A 847 -4.45 -11.87 -41.95
C THR A 847 -4.83 -10.88 -40.85
N THR A 848 -3.99 -9.86 -40.60
CA THR A 848 -4.26 -8.82 -39.59
C THR A 848 -5.56 -8.08 -39.88
N ILE A 849 -5.76 -7.62 -41.13
CA ILE A 849 -6.97 -6.87 -41.50
C ILE A 849 -8.21 -7.77 -41.41
N HIS A 850 -8.11 -9.04 -41.84
CA HIS A 850 -9.21 -10.00 -41.68
C HIS A 850 -9.57 -10.20 -40.21
N VAL A 851 -8.60 -10.45 -39.34
CA VAL A 851 -8.85 -10.64 -37.91
C VAL A 851 -9.48 -9.40 -37.26
N ILE A 852 -8.98 -8.20 -37.58
CA ILE A 852 -9.57 -6.95 -37.08
C ILE A 852 -10.99 -6.76 -37.62
N SER A 853 -11.27 -7.11 -38.88
CA SER A 853 -12.62 -6.96 -39.45
C SER A 853 -13.66 -7.86 -38.79
N HIS A 854 -13.29 -9.07 -38.36
CA HIS A 854 -14.21 -10.01 -37.71
C HIS A 854 -14.37 -9.74 -36.20
N SER A 855 -13.29 -9.36 -35.52
CA SER A 855 -13.29 -9.16 -34.05
C SER A 855 -13.40 -7.70 -33.61
N GLY A 856 -13.36 -6.73 -34.54
CA GLY A 856 -13.25 -5.31 -34.26
C GLY A 856 -14.44 -4.72 -33.53
N GLU A 857 -15.66 -5.13 -33.87
CA GLU A 857 -16.88 -4.64 -33.18
C GLU A 857 -16.88 -5.03 -31.70
N GLY A 858 -16.63 -6.31 -31.41
CA GLY A 858 -16.52 -6.81 -30.04
C GLY A 858 -15.35 -6.20 -29.27
N LEU A 859 -14.23 -5.94 -29.93
CA LEU A 859 -13.08 -5.28 -29.32
C LEU A 859 -13.41 -3.85 -28.91
N VAL A 860 -13.98 -3.04 -29.82
CA VAL A 860 -14.36 -1.64 -29.51
C VAL A 860 -15.40 -1.60 -28.41
N SER A 861 -16.42 -2.47 -28.46
CA SER A 861 -17.46 -2.58 -27.43
C SER A 861 -16.87 -2.86 -26.05
N ASN A 862 -16.01 -3.87 -25.91
CA ASN A 862 -15.42 -4.23 -24.63
C ASN A 862 -14.42 -3.17 -24.11
N VAL A 863 -13.65 -2.51 -25.00
CA VAL A 863 -12.74 -1.42 -24.61
C VAL A 863 -13.50 -0.21 -24.09
N VAL A 864 -14.65 0.12 -24.68
CA VAL A 864 -15.54 1.19 -24.20
C VAL A 864 -16.18 0.77 -22.87
N TYR A 865 -16.69 -0.45 -22.77
CA TYR A 865 -17.26 -0.97 -21.52
C TYR A 865 -16.26 -1.00 -20.37
N ALA A 866 -14.98 -1.29 -20.65
CA ALA A 866 -13.91 -1.31 -19.65
C ALA A 866 -13.63 0.07 -19.01
N LEU A 867 -14.15 1.17 -19.58
CA LEU A 867 -14.07 2.53 -19.04
C LEU A 867 -15.21 2.86 -18.07
N LEU A 868 -16.07 1.90 -17.74
CA LEU A 868 -17.13 2.03 -16.76
C LEU A 868 -16.72 1.44 -15.41
N GLY A 869 -17.27 1.97 -14.32
CA GLY A 869 -17.08 1.45 -12.96
C GLY A 869 -15.80 1.90 -12.24
N VAL A 870 -15.57 1.32 -11.06
CA VAL A 870 -14.61 1.83 -10.05
C VAL A 870 -13.15 1.79 -10.51
N SER A 871 -12.80 0.87 -11.41
CA SER A 871 -11.43 0.65 -11.90
C SER A 871 -11.10 1.35 -13.23
N ALA A 872 -12.06 2.06 -13.83
CA ALA A 872 -11.96 2.71 -15.15
C ALA A 872 -10.71 3.58 -15.33
N MET A 873 -10.32 4.34 -14.30
CA MET A 873 -9.20 5.28 -14.38
C MET A 873 -7.83 4.62 -14.63
N SER A 874 -7.65 3.38 -14.16
CA SER A 874 -6.42 2.62 -14.42
C SER A 874 -6.28 2.19 -15.89
N ARG A 875 -7.39 2.17 -16.65
CA ARG A 875 -7.48 1.62 -18.02
C ARG A 875 -7.47 2.70 -19.11
N VAL A 876 -7.82 3.94 -18.77
CA VAL A 876 -7.88 5.10 -19.68
C VAL A 876 -6.71 5.18 -20.65
N HIS A 877 -5.48 5.02 -20.16
CA HIS A 877 -4.31 5.12 -21.02
C HIS A 877 -4.24 4.01 -22.07
N LYS A 878 -4.47 2.76 -21.68
CA LYS A 878 -4.41 1.59 -22.56
C LYS A 878 -5.59 1.57 -23.53
N CYS A 879 -6.80 1.89 -23.08
CA CYS A 879 -7.98 2.02 -23.96
C CYS A 879 -7.74 3.06 -25.06
N ALA A 880 -7.24 4.25 -24.69
CA ALA A 880 -6.98 5.30 -25.67
C ALA A 880 -5.86 4.91 -26.66
N THR A 881 -4.83 4.19 -26.21
CA THR A 881 -3.79 3.66 -27.10
C THR A 881 -4.35 2.64 -28.10
N ILE A 882 -5.18 1.69 -27.65
CA ILE A 882 -5.81 0.68 -28.52
C ILE A 882 -6.69 1.36 -29.58
N LEU A 883 -7.51 2.32 -29.17
CA LEU A 883 -8.37 3.08 -30.10
C LEU A 883 -7.55 3.90 -31.11
N GLN A 884 -6.44 4.53 -30.67
CA GLN A 884 -5.51 5.23 -31.56
C GLN A 884 -4.88 4.29 -32.60
N GLN A 885 -4.44 3.10 -32.18
CA GLN A 885 -3.83 2.10 -33.06
C GLN A 885 -4.83 1.56 -34.09
N LEU A 886 -6.06 1.24 -33.68
CA LEU A 886 -7.13 0.82 -34.60
C LEU A 886 -7.44 1.89 -35.65
N ALA A 887 -7.54 3.15 -35.23
CA ALA A 887 -7.77 4.28 -36.11
C ALA A 887 -6.64 4.46 -37.14
N ALA A 888 -5.39 4.27 -36.72
CA ALA A 888 -4.23 4.31 -37.60
C ALA A 888 -4.24 3.16 -38.64
N ILE A 889 -4.61 1.94 -38.22
CA ILE A 889 -4.77 0.79 -39.15
C ILE A 889 -5.88 1.06 -40.16
N CYS A 890 -7.03 1.60 -39.75
CA CYS A 890 -8.12 1.97 -40.66
C CYS A 890 -7.66 3.01 -41.70
N THR A 891 -6.86 3.99 -41.27
CA THR A 891 -6.28 5.02 -42.15
C THR A 891 -5.33 4.43 -43.19
N LEU A 892 -4.51 3.44 -42.81
CA LEU A 892 -3.61 2.75 -43.74
C LEU A 892 -4.39 1.85 -44.71
N SER A 893 -5.41 1.14 -44.22
CA SER A 893 -6.25 0.24 -45.03
C SER A 893 -6.94 0.99 -46.18
N GLU A 894 -7.38 2.24 -45.96
CA GLU A 894 -7.98 3.08 -47.00
C GLU A 894 -7.07 3.38 -48.19
N ARG A 895 -5.75 3.30 -47.99
CA ARG A 895 -4.73 3.51 -49.04
C ARG A 895 -4.40 2.24 -49.80
N THR A 896 -5.01 1.11 -49.43
CA THR A 896 -4.76 -0.21 -50.02
C THR A 896 -6.01 -0.77 -50.71
N THR A 897 -5.86 -1.88 -51.45
CA THR A 897 -6.97 -2.63 -52.06
C THR A 897 -7.92 -3.25 -51.02
N LEU A 898 -7.57 -3.23 -49.74
CA LEU A 898 -8.32 -3.82 -48.61
C LEU A 898 -9.33 -2.83 -47.98
N LYS A 899 -9.52 -1.65 -48.58
CA LYS A 899 -10.56 -0.66 -48.20
C LYS A 899 -11.97 -1.25 -48.13
N SER A 900 -12.28 -2.27 -48.93
CA SER A 900 -13.57 -2.96 -48.90
C SER A 900 -13.83 -3.77 -47.63
N ILE A 901 -12.78 -4.06 -46.84
CA ILE A 901 -12.83 -4.91 -45.65
C ILE A 901 -12.73 -4.06 -44.37
N LEU A 902 -11.86 -3.05 -44.34
CA LEU A 902 -11.66 -2.18 -43.17
C LEU A 902 -11.46 -0.72 -43.62
N CYS A 903 -12.27 0.20 -43.09
CA CYS A 903 -12.22 1.63 -43.42
C CYS A 903 -12.70 2.52 -42.26
N TRP A 904 -12.68 3.85 -42.42
CA TRP A 904 -13.22 4.74 -41.38
C TRP A 904 -14.72 4.51 -41.10
N GLN A 905 -15.50 4.12 -42.10
CA GLN A 905 -16.93 3.85 -41.93
C GLN A 905 -17.18 2.63 -41.02
N THR A 906 -16.33 1.59 -41.09
CA THR A 906 -16.48 0.41 -40.22
C THR A 906 -16.14 0.75 -38.77
N LEU A 907 -15.07 1.50 -38.52
CA LEU A 907 -14.71 1.94 -37.17
C LEU A 907 -15.78 2.86 -36.55
N HIS A 908 -16.34 3.77 -37.36
CA HIS A 908 -17.45 4.62 -36.92
C HIS A 908 -18.69 3.80 -36.56
N GLY A 909 -19.04 2.80 -37.38
CA GLY A 909 -20.13 1.86 -37.10
C GLY A 909 -19.91 1.09 -35.80
N TRP A 910 -18.71 0.57 -35.55
CA TRP A 910 -18.39 -0.13 -34.30
C TRP A 910 -18.48 0.76 -33.07
N LEU A 911 -18.00 2.00 -33.16
CA LEU A 911 -18.12 2.97 -32.06
C LEU A 911 -19.59 3.31 -31.78
N GLN A 912 -20.41 3.44 -32.83
CA GLN A 912 -21.83 3.67 -32.69
C GLN A 912 -22.54 2.48 -32.03
N SER A 913 -22.30 1.25 -32.50
CA SER A 913 -22.81 0.02 -31.87
C SER A 913 -22.39 -0.09 -30.41
N ALA A 914 -21.12 0.18 -30.10
CA ALA A 914 -20.58 0.09 -28.74
C ALA A 914 -21.29 1.05 -27.78
N VAL A 915 -21.49 2.32 -28.17
CA VAL A 915 -22.17 3.33 -27.34
C VAL A 915 -23.66 3.01 -27.20
N GLN A 916 -24.32 2.52 -28.27
CA GLN A 916 -25.73 2.13 -28.22
C GLN A 916 -25.98 0.87 -27.38
N ALA A 917 -24.99 -0.03 -27.27
CA ALA A 917 -25.07 -1.25 -26.47
C ALA A 917 -24.87 -1.01 -24.96
N LEU A 918 -24.43 0.20 -24.54
CA LEU A 918 -24.32 0.54 -23.12
C LEU A 918 -25.72 0.66 -22.49
N PRO A 919 -25.95 0.16 -21.26
CA PRO A 919 -27.26 0.28 -20.63
C PRO A 919 -27.62 1.76 -20.43
N ALA A 920 -28.89 2.11 -20.63
CA ALA A 920 -29.36 3.51 -20.59
C ALA A 920 -29.12 4.22 -19.23
N GLU A 921 -28.89 3.44 -18.18
CA GLU A 921 -28.54 3.92 -16.83
C GLU A 921 -27.10 4.46 -16.74
N TYR A 922 -26.24 4.09 -17.68
CA TYR A 922 -24.83 4.53 -17.73
C TYR A 922 -24.61 5.76 -18.61
N LEU A 923 -25.62 6.30 -19.30
CA LEU A 923 -25.44 7.45 -20.19
C LEU A 923 -26.44 8.55 -19.85
N ASN A 924 -25.99 9.80 -19.84
CA ASN A 924 -26.89 10.94 -19.69
C ASN A 924 -27.78 11.12 -20.94
N HIS A 925 -28.95 11.75 -20.78
CA HIS A 925 -29.84 12.03 -21.92
C HIS A 925 -29.12 12.84 -23.00
N GLY A 926 -29.08 12.31 -24.23
CA GLY A 926 -28.41 12.91 -25.39
C GLY A 926 -26.90 12.69 -25.46
N GLU A 927 -26.28 12.05 -24.46
CA GLU A 927 -24.83 11.82 -24.42
C GLU A 927 -24.36 10.90 -25.56
N ALA A 928 -25.07 9.81 -25.81
CA ALA A 928 -24.78 8.85 -26.89
C ALA A 928 -24.66 9.52 -28.28
N GLU A 929 -25.51 10.51 -28.56
CA GLU A 929 -25.55 11.23 -29.84
C GLU A 929 -24.38 12.20 -30.00
N THR A 930 -23.85 12.72 -28.90
CA THR A 930 -22.72 13.67 -28.89
C THR A 930 -21.36 12.98 -28.84
N LEU A 931 -21.28 11.80 -28.23
CA LEU A 931 -20.03 11.09 -27.94
C LEU A 931 -19.38 10.52 -29.22
N VAL A 932 -20.18 9.88 -30.08
CA VAL A 932 -19.68 9.24 -31.32
C VAL A 932 -19.05 10.24 -32.30
N PRO A 933 -19.66 11.40 -32.61
CA PRO A 933 -19.04 12.42 -33.46
C PRO A 933 -17.75 13.02 -32.87
N LEU A 934 -17.76 13.29 -31.55
CA LEU A 934 -16.61 13.88 -30.85
C LEU A 934 -15.41 12.93 -30.85
N TRP A 935 -15.63 11.66 -30.51
CA TRP A 935 -14.57 10.65 -30.48
C TRP A 935 -14.09 10.32 -31.89
N SER A 936 -14.98 10.25 -32.89
CA SER A 936 -14.59 10.01 -34.29
C SER A 936 -13.62 11.09 -34.79
N LYS A 937 -13.88 12.37 -34.49
CA LYS A 937 -12.97 13.46 -34.84
C LYS A 937 -11.62 13.35 -34.13
N ALA A 938 -11.63 13.07 -32.83
CA ALA A 938 -10.40 12.91 -32.06
C ALA A 938 -9.57 11.70 -32.51
N LEU A 939 -10.21 10.62 -32.95
CA LEU A 939 -9.54 9.43 -33.50
C LEU A 939 -8.81 9.73 -34.81
N VAL A 940 -9.38 10.55 -35.69
CA VAL A 940 -8.72 10.98 -36.94
C VAL A 940 -7.44 11.75 -36.64
N ASP A 941 -7.52 12.73 -35.74
CA ASP A 941 -6.36 13.54 -35.35
C ASP A 941 -5.30 12.68 -34.63
N ALA A 942 -5.73 11.75 -33.75
CA ALA A 942 -4.82 10.85 -33.04
C ALA A 942 -4.15 9.82 -33.95
N ALA A 943 -4.85 9.31 -34.97
CA ALA A 943 -4.30 8.40 -35.97
C ALA A 943 -3.23 9.06 -36.83
N ALA A 944 -3.48 10.30 -37.27
CA ALA A 944 -2.51 11.09 -38.04
C ALA A 944 -1.21 11.32 -37.25
N ASP A 945 -1.32 11.79 -36.00
CA ASP A 945 -0.17 11.97 -35.09
C ASP A 945 0.66 10.68 -34.94
N TYR A 946 -0.02 9.54 -34.79
CA TYR A 946 0.65 8.25 -34.59
C TYR A 946 1.41 7.80 -35.84
N LEU A 947 0.79 7.90 -37.01
CA LEU A 947 1.44 7.52 -38.27
C LEU A 947 2.61 8.45 -38.62
N GLU A 948 2.51 9.75 -38.31
CA GLU A 948 3.63 10.69 -38.47
C GLU A 948 4.83 10.30 -37.60
N SER A 949 4.59 9.90 -36.34
CA SER A 949 5.66 9.45 -35.42
C SER A 949 6.37 8.17 -35.88
N LYS A 950 5.67 7.24 -36.54
CA LYS A 950 6.24 5.97 -37.03
C LYS A 950 6.98 6.13 -38.37
N ASN A 951 6.63 7.14 -39.17
CA ASN A 951 7.28 7.43 -40.46
C ASN A 951 8.53 8.32 -40.33
N SER A 952 8.70 9.06 -39.23
CA SER A 952 9.85 9.92 -39.02
C SER A 952 11.09 9.10 -38.59
N ASN A 953 12.06 8.94 -39.49
CA ASN A 953 13.39 8.42 -39.17
C ASN A 953 14.11 9.36 -38.17
N GLY A 954 13.96 9.09 -36.87
CA GLY A 954 14.89 9.41 -35.77
C GLY A 954 15.27 10.88 -35.48
N LEU A 955 14.83 11.88 -36.25
CA LEU A 955 15.40 13.25 -36.14
C LEU A 955 14.41 14.38 -35.79
N LYS A 956 13.10 14.12 -35.69
CA LYS A 956 12.15 15.11 -35.16
C LYS A 956 11.10 14.43 -34.28
N SER A 957 11.33 14.52 -32.97
CA SER A 957 10.45 14.13 -31.85
C SER A 957 9.86 12.71 -31.92
N ASN A 958 10.48 11.78 -31.19
CA ASN A 958 9.85 10.51 -30.80
C ASN A 958 8.70 10.79 -29.84
N TYR A 959 7.52 11.11 -30.35
CA TYR A 959 6.31 11.08 -29.56
C TYR A 959 5.94 9.62 -29.32
N GLY A 960 6.08 9.14 -28.07
CA GLY A 960 5.50 7.87 -27.67
C GLY A 960 3.96 7.87 -27.84
N HIS A 961 3.30 6.73 -27.61
CA HIS A 961 1.83 6.65 -27.66
C HIS A 961 1.17 7.83 -26.92
N MET A 962 0.12 8.40 -27.52
CA MET A 962 -0.67 9.50 -26.92
C MET A 962 0.08 10.83 -26.65
N GLN A 963 1.30 11.03 -27.17
CA GLN A 963 2.06 12.27 -26.94
C GLN A 963 1.81 13.40 -27.96
N GLY A 964 1.24 13.09 -29.14
CA GLY A 964 0.81 14.09 -30.13
C GLY A 964 -0.39 14.94 -29.66
N LYS A 965 -0.72 16.00 -30.40
CA LYS A 965 -1.83 16.91 -30.04
C LYS A 965 -3.18 16.19 -30.09
N GLY A 966 -3.48 15.48 -31.17
CA GLY A 966 -4.66 14.62 -31.33
C GLY A 966 -4.66 13.46 -30.34
N GLY A 967 -3.50 12.83 -30.11
CA GLY A 967 -3.35 11.80 -29.06
C GLY A 967 -3.76 12.33 -27.67
N ARG A 968 -3.22 13.47 -27.23
CA ARG A 968 -3.59 14.08 -25.94
C ARG A 968 -5.07 14.45 -25.85
N VAL A 969 -5.69 14.89 -26.95
CA VAL A 969 -7.13 15.18 -27.01
C VAL A 969 -7.95 13.90 -26.82
N LEU A 970 -7.62 12.81 -27.53
CA LEU A 970 -8.28 11.52 -27.36
C LEU A 970 -8.15 11.01 -25.91
N LYS A 971 -6.94 11.08 -25.32
CA LYS A 971 -6.74 10.67 -23.91
C LYS A 971 -7.62 11.46 -22.95
N ARG A 972 -7.75 12.76 -23.19
CA ARG A 972 -8.56 13.65 -22.36
C ARG A 972 -10.04 13.28 -22.46
N LEU A 973 -10.57 13.10 -23.67
CA LEU A 973 -11.97 12.70 -23.87
C LEU A 973 -12.29 11.34 -23.25
N VAL A 974 -11.39 10.35 -23.40
CA VAL A 974 -11.53 9.03 -22.77
C VAL A 974 -11.48 9.13 -21.25
N ARG A 975 -10.62 10.02 -20.70
CA ARG A 975 -10.56 10.29 -19.26
C ARG A 975 -11.84 10.96 -18.75
N GLU A 976 -12.29 12.02 -19.43
CA GLU A 976 -13.52 12.74 -19.08
C GLU A 976 -14.72 11.78 -19.02
N PHE A 977 -14.82 10.88 -20.00
CA PHE A 977 -15.83 9.82 -20.00
C PHE A 977 -15.67 8.83 -18.84
N ALA A 978 -14.45 8.38 -18.53
CA ALA A 978 -14.23 7.47 -17.40
C ALA A 978 -14.52 8.14 -16.04
N ASP A 979 -14.16 9.43 -15.89
CA ASP A 979 -14.39 10.21 -14.68
C ASP A 979 -15.88 10.46 -14.43
N SER A 980 -16.66 10.76 -15.48
CA SER A 980 -18.10 10.99 -15.36
C SER A 980 -18.89 9.72 -15.03
N HIS A 981 -18.35 8.53 -15.31
CA HIS A 981 -19.03 7.23 -15.12
C HIS A 981 -18.39 6.34 -14.05
N ARG A 982 -17.53 6.91 -13.19
CA ARG A 982 -16.80 6.17 -12.13
C ARG A 982 -17.67 5.74 -10.94
N ASN A 983 -18.71 6.53 -10.62
CA ASN A 983 -19.51 6.41 -9.40
C ASN A 983 -21.00 6.18 -9.70
N ILE A 984 -21.32 5.28 -10.63
CA ILE A 984 -22.70 4.82 -10.76
C ILE A 984 -22.90 3.73 -9.69
N PRO A 985 -23.86 3.90 -8.77
CA PRO A 985 -24.06 2.97 -7.66
C PRO A 985 -24.29 1.55 -8.19
N ASN A 986 -23.72 0.57 -7.49
CA ASN A 986 -24.16 -0.82 -7.57
C ASN A 986 -25.69 -0.87 -7.44
N LEU A 987 -26.38 -1.06 -8.56
CA LEU A 987 -27.79 -1.39 -8.57
C LEU A 987 -27.89 -2.92 -8.48
N THR A 988 -28.25 -3.36 -7.27
CA THR A 988 -28.78 -4.69 -6.88
C THR A 988 -27.91 -5.93 -7.11
#